data_AF-A0A8J4SDX6-F1
#
_entry.id   AF-A0A8J4SDX6-F1
#
_cell.length_a   1.000
_cell.length_b   1.000
_cell.length_c   1.000
_cell.angle_alpha   90.00
_cell.angle_beta   90.00
_cell.angle_gamma   90.00
#
_symmetry.space_group_name_H-M   'P 1'
#
loop_
_entity.id
_entity.type
_entity.pdbx_description
1 polymer ?
#
loop_
_entity_poly.entity_id
_entity_poly.type
_entity_poly.pdbx_seq_one_letter_code
_entity_poly.pdbx_strand_id
1 'polypeptide(L)'
;MEQHVKERVEYLIKDVLYYHPDRVDSWIRLGKTMKELYHAATDAFAAVLGRKLRVETILVYTRKGEASAQKCELKLQLKRGSDGNDDEDGNFDEELDNLRNTVIECNEECGLLLFNVLQEFSLMKEVDLVHFPNLAFSRMIEQALAYFRKGMEICEGDDDANEVRFRLLYMIGKTLKKKRWCELRQKEMTDPEALDTAKEMAESFSKAEAAREEGDMEHALVHAFYALQGLRADLILSESPSVSALQLVCDHYFEEEKDEEEDEEDEEEEDSNNGGPTTTNKADKTSTNLKSSSKGVATSEDASSSNCVPDDTNAASPTKKDEILALLLDNQSDNFTREVNVTLARGWLALNIIDALESIPNEDRYFHPSRYVLARVVYWLSNFHNVLTHCGYKDSNISALVEAVEVRRGQVKMDGPSDAAARAVKEMAPLFDKRRPQVVAIWFSEYIPTAKKFEELNQRQMKYDYYRLKYWRFYIGMLQENMAYARLKEVGTWVLACKEEHDVISIMLGIVLQARGKVLRARLQGVMDTMRSTNVEVTATSESTDSMRPQLLGVDQLVDAVLKQLAKAYTYYLEVVDAQPRLTQVMEGSGLLLENAELPMVAVFFMGVTAYPSQMLLLEKDMVLMDRDFLNNVTVIKNALRRNELPPRIYDAEDREAWRKYLDAARSFCEEKWPERSGKGKVAKSRSRMKPSGGSTSETNTSQPAPDASS
;
A
#
# COMPACT_ATOMS: atom_id res chain seq x y z
N MET A 1 -12.96 22.86 -5.64
CA MET A 1 -12.60 22.67 -4.22
C MET A 1 -12.74 23.96 -3.43
N GLU A 2 -12.11 25.07 -3.84
CA GLU A 2 -12.22 26.38 -3.17
C GLU A 2 -13.67 26.89 -3.03
N GLN A 3 -14.44 26.86 -4.12
CA GLN A 3 -15.86 27.22 -4.11
C GLN A 3 -16.68 26.35 -3.14
N HIS A 4 -16.34 25.07 -3.03
CA HIS A 4 -17.03 24.11 -2.15
C HIS A 4 -16.68 24.33 -0.67
N VAL A 5 -15.42 24.61 -0.36
CA VAL A 5 -14.99 24.98 0.98
C VAL A 5 -15.68 26.28 1.41
N LYS A 6 -15.78 27.26 0.50
CA LYS A 6 -16.48 28.51 0.73
C LYS A 6 -17.98 28.28 1.02
N GLU A 7 -18.64 27.46 0.21
CA GLU A 7 -20.05 27.08 0.42
C GLU A 7 -20.27 26.32 1.74
N ARG A 8 -19.36 25.40 2.11
CA ARG A 8 -19.42 24.65 3.37
C ARG A 8 -19.20 25.53 4.59
N VAL A 9 -18.24 26.45 4.53
CA VAL A 9 -18.00 27.44 5.59
C VAL A 9 -19.19 28.39 5.70
N GLU A 10 -19.70 28.89 4.58
CA GLU A 10 -20.85 29.79 4.56
C GLU A 10 -22.11 29.11 5.11
N TYR A 11 -22.35 27.85 4.74
CA TYR A 11 -23.42 27.03 5.28
C TYR A 11 -23.26 26.82 6.78
N LEU A 12 -22.08 26.40 7.26
CA LEU A 12 -21.82 26.15 8.68
C LEU A 12 -21.88 27.43 9.50
N ILE A 13 -21.39 28.56 8.99
CA ILE A 13 -21.49 29.86 9.63
C ILE A 13 -22.96 30.31 9.69
N LYS A 14 -23.75 30.14 8.63
CA LYS A 14 -25.19 30.47 8.65
C LYS A 14 -25.98 29.54 9.59
N ASP A 15 -25.72 28.24 9.56
CA ASP A 15 -26.38 27.28 10.45
C ASP A 15 -26.04 27.54 11.92
N VAL A 16 -24.75 27.78 12.23
CA VAL A 16 -24.27 28.04 13.59
C VAL A 16 -24.64 29.42 14.10
N LEU A 17 -24.40 30.49 13.34
CA LEU A 17 -24.60 31.85 13.84
C LEU A 17 -26.05 32.34 13.71
N TYR A 18 -26.81 31.84 12.73
CA TYR A 18 -28.12 32.40 12.40
C TYR A 18 -29.29 31.50 12.80
N TYR A 19 -29.20 30.18 12.60
CA TYR A 19 -30.34 29.29 12.82
C TYR A 19 -30.27 28.52 14.14
N HIS A 20 -29.09 28.05 14.56
CA HIS A 20 -28.92 27.15 15.70
C HIS A 20 -27.64 27.42 16.54
N PRO A 21 -27.47 28.63 17.11
CA PRO A 21 -26.30 29.01 17.91
C PRO A 21 -26.13 28.24 19.22
N ASP A 22 -27.18 27.57 19.66
CA ASP A 22 -27.27 26.75 20.85
C ASP A 22 -26.82 25.28 20.62
N ARG A 23 -26.63 24.86 19.36
CA ARG A 23 -26.18 23.50 19.03
C ARG A 23 -24.67 23.36 19.10
N VAL A 24 -24.19 22.81 20.22
CA VAL A 24 -22.77 22.47 20.46
C VAL A 24 -22.17 21.63 19.32
N ASP A 25 -22.93 20.70 18.73
CA ASP A 25 -22.42 19.86 17.63
C ASP A 25 -22.11 20.65 16.35
N SER A 26 -22.89 21.70 16.06
CA SER A 26 -22.67 22.60 14.92
C SER A 26 -21.42 23.46 15.15
N TRP A 27 -21.19 23.94 16.38
CA TRP A 27 -19.95 24.63 16.78
C TRP A 27 -18.72 23.73 16.68
N ILE A 28 -18.82 22.47 17.10
CA ILE A 28 -17.72 21.49 16.97
C ILE A 28 -17.39 21.28 15.49
N ARG A 29 -18.39 21.11 14.62
CA ARG A 29 -18.17 20.95 13.16
C ARG A 29 -17.56 22.20 12.52
N LEU A 30 -18.00 23.39 12.92
CA LEU A 30 -17.42 24.64 12.47
C LEU A 30 -15.97 24.76 12.92
N GLY A 31 -15.67 24.48 14.20
CA GLY A 31 -14.30 24.50 14.72
C GLY A 31 -13.37 23.51 14.03
N LYS A 32 -13.85 22.29 13.73
CA LYS A 32 -13.08 21.31 12.95
C LYS A 32 -12.88 21.73 11.50
N THR A 33 -13.91 22.23 10.83
CA THR A 33 -13.81 22.74 9.45
C THR A 33 -12.86 23.93 9.38
N MET A 34 -12.89 24.83 10.38
CA MET A 34 -11.93 25.94 10.50
C MET A 34 -10.51 25.45 10.79
N LYS A 35 -10.33 24.36 11.56
CA LYS A 35 -9.03 23.72 11.78
C LYS A 35 -8.49 23.07 10.50
N GLU A 36 -9.32 22.34 9.76
CA GLU A 36 -8.98 21.78 8.45
C GLU A 36 -8.59 22.87 7.46
N LEU A 37 -9.34 23.97 7.42
CA LEU A 37 -9.04 25.15 6.63
C LEU A 37 -7.76 25.82 7.05
N TYR A 38 -7.52 25.95 8.34
CA TYR A 38 -6.28 26.48 8.87
C TYR A 38 -5.11 25.59 8.46
N HIS A 39 -5.22 24.26 8.55
CA HIS A 39 -4.17 23.35 8.10
C HIS A 39 -3.98 23.39 6.58
N ALA A 40 -5.05 23.36 5.79
CA ALA A 40 -4.96 23.45 4.33
C ALA A 40 -4.43 24.81 3.87
N ALA A 41 -4.83 25.90 4.51
CA ALA A 41 -4.28 27.24 4.27
C ALA A 41 -2.84 27.32 4.75
N THR A 42 -2.48 26.72 5.89
CA THR A 42 -1.10 26.66 6.38
C THR A 42 -0.24 25.79 5.46
N ASP A 43 -0.76 24.71 4.90
CA ASP A 43 -0.10 23.87 3.90
C ASP A 43 0.04 24.62 2.58
N ALA A 44 -0.98 25.38 2.17
CA ALA A 44 -0.93 26.22 0.98
C ALA A 44 0.02 27.41 1.16
N PHE A 45 0.04 28.05 2.33
CA PHE A 45 0.98 29.11 2.69
C PHE A 45 2.38 28.53 2.86
N ALA A 46 2.56 27.35 3.46
CA ALA A 46 3.84 26.66 3.52
C ALA A 46 4.29 26.20 2.12
N ALA A 47 3.36 25.83 1.24
CA ALA A 47 3.67 25.57 -0.16
C ALA A 47 4.09 26.86 -0.87
N VAL A 48 3.36 27.97 -0.72
CA VAL A 48 3.59 29.23 -1.46
C VAL A 48 4.72 30.05 -0.84
N LEU A 49 4.60 30.44 0.44
CA LEU A 49 5.64 31.14 1.19
C LEU A 49 6.88 30.27 1.33
N GLY A 50 6.72 28.96 1.58
CA GLY A 50 7.85 28.04 1.59
C GLY A 50 8.45 27.81 0.20
N ARG A 51 7.72 27.93 -0.92
CA ARG A 51 8.36 27.97 -2.27
C ARG A 51 9.19 29.23 -2.45
N LYS A 52 8.67 30.40 -2.05
CA LYS A 52 9.42 31.66 -2.13
C LYS A 52 10.69 31.61 -1.29
N LEU A 53 10.57 31.18 -0.04
CA LEU A 53 11.71 30.96 0.86
C LEU A 53 12.67 29.92 0.29
N ARG A 54 12.18 28.80 -0.27
CA ARG A 54 13.03 27.81 -0.94
C ARG A 54 13.83 28.40 -2.10
N VAL A 55 13.22 29.24 -2.93
CA VAL A 55 13.94 29.92 -4.03
C VAL A 55 15.00 30.86 -3.47
N GLU A 56 14.67 31.67 -2.47
CA GLU A 56 15.64 32.55 -1.79
C GLU A 56 16.79 31.74 -1.19
N THR A 57 16.49 30.63 -0.51
CA THR A 57 17.45 29.71 0.08
C THR A 57 18.34 29.04 -0.97
N ILE A 58 17.78 28.56 -2.09
CA ILE A 58 18.55 28.01 -3.22
C ILE A 58 19.53 29.07 -3.75
N LEU A 59 19.09 30.32 -3.91
CA LEU A 59 19.97 31.40 -4.37
C LEU A 59 21.11 31.67 -3.36
N VAL A 60 20.83 31.61 -2.06
CA VAL A 60 21.85 31.77 -1.01
C VAL A 60 22.87 30.63 -1.04
N TYR A 61 22.41 29.38 -1.05
CA TYR A 61 23.31 28.21 -1.09
C TYR A 61 24.09 28.14 -2.39
N THR A 62 23.48 28.46 -3.53
CA THR A 62 24.20 28.50 -4.83
C THR A 62 25.34 29.52 -4.78
N ARG A 63 25.09 30.74 -4.30
CA ARG A 63 26.15 31.77 -4.15
C ARG A 63 27.23 31.33 -3.16
N LYS A 64 26.84 30.73 -2.03
CA LYS A 64 27.80 30.24 -1.02
C LYS A 64 28.68 29.12 -1.60
N GLY A 65 28.08 28.15 -2.28
CA GLY A 65 28.78 27.05 -2.94
C GLY A 65 29.72 27.53 -4.05
N GLU A 66 29.29 28.48 -4.88
CA GLU A 66 30.14 29.10 -5.91
C GLU A 66 31.34 29.85 -5.31
N ALA A 67 31.10 30.64 -4.25
CA ALA A 67 32.19 31.34 -3.56
C ALA A 67 33.19 30.38 -2.91
N SER A 68 32.73 29.29 -2.30
CA SER A 68 33.60 28.26 -1.74
C SER A 68 34.36 27.48 -2.82
N ALA A 69 33.72 27.16 -3.95
CA ALA A 69 34.37 26.50 -5.07
C ALA A 69 35.50 27.36 -5.67
N GLN A 70 35.26 28.67 -5.85
CA GLN A 70 36.29 29.62 -6.30
C GLN A 70 37.47 29.68 -5.32
N LYS A 71 37.19 29.68 -4.00
CA LYS A 71 38.25 29.65 -2.98
C LYS A 71 39.05 28.35 -3.01
N CYS A 72 38.38 27.20 -3.20
CA CYS A 72 39.04 25.91 -3.39
C CYS A 72 39.99 25.94 -4.60
N GLU A 73 39.52 26.44 -5.73
CA GLU A 73 40.32 26.51 -6.96
C GLU A 73 41.55 27.41 -6.79
N LEU A 74 41.37 28.59 -6.18
CA LEU A 74 42.48 29.50 -5.85
C LEU A 74 43.50 28.86 -4.92
N LYS A 75 43.04 28.12 -3.89
CA LYS A 75 43.93 27.39 -2.98
C LYS A 75 44.72 26.29 -3.67
N LEU A 76 44.07 25.49 -4.51
CA LEU A 76 44.75 24.44 -5.28
C LEU A 76 45.78 25.02 -6.26
N GLN A 77 45.52 26.20 -6.82
CA GLN A 77 46.50 26.92 -7.65
C GLN A 77 47.68 27.44 -6.83
N LEU A 78 47.45 27.92 -5.60
CA LEU A 78 48.52 28.37 -4.69
C LEU A 78 49.41 27.21 -4.23
N LYS A 79 48.85 26.03 -3.92
CA LYS A 79 49.63 24.82 -3.56
C LYS A 79 50.52 24.34 -4.70
N ARG A 80 50.05 24.42 -5.96
CA ARG A 80 50.89 24.10 -7.14
C ARG A 80 52.03 25.10 -7.41
N GLY A 81 52.00 26.27 -6.77
CA GLY A 81 53.02 27.32 -6.92
C GLY A 81 54.00 27.43 -5.74
N SER A 82 53.80 26.66 -4.67
CA SER A 82 54.59 26.74 -3.43
C SER A 82 55.33 25.42 -3.20
N ASP A 83 56.56 25.31 -3.72
CA ASP A 83 57.47 24.21 -3.39
C ASP A 83 58.06 24.42 -1.98
N GLY A 84 57.58 23.64 -1.01
CA GLY A 84 58.35 23.23 0.18
C GLY A 84 58.20 24.09 1.45
N ASN A 85 57.09 23.94 2.18
CA ASN A 85 57.07 24.28 3.61
C ASN A 85 56.06 23.39 4.36
N ASP A 86 56.54 22.28 4.93
CA ASP A 86 55.74 21.17 5.47
C ASP A 86 54.96 21.49 6.78
N ASP A 87 55.24 22.61 7.44
CA ASP A 87 54.62 22.97 8.73
C ASP A 87 53.27 23.71 8.60
N GLU A 88 52.90 24.22 7.41
CA GLU A 88 51.60 24.87 7.15
C GLU A 88 50.59 23.94 6.43
N ASP A 89 51.01 22.74 6.03
CA ASP A 89 50.21 21.83 5.20
C ASP A 89 48.96 21.28 5.92
N GLY A 90 49.05 21.00 7.23
CA GLY A 90 47.90 20.48 7.99
C GLY A 90 46.71 21.45 8.08
N ASN A 91 46.97 22.75 8.30
CA ASN A 91 45.93 23.78 8.32
C ASN A 91 45.45 24.13 6.90
N PHE A 92 46.31 23.99 5.89
CA PHE A 92 45.92 24.16 4.49
C PHE A 92 44.93 23.07 4.05
N ASP A 93 45.23 21.80 4.37
CA ASP A 93 44.42 20.65 3.99
C ASP A 93 43.08 20.64 4.76
N GLU A 94 43.08 20.94 6.07
CA GLU A 94 41.84 21.07 6.85
C GLU A 94 40.91 22.17 6.31
N GLU A 95 41.45 23.33 5.92
CA GLU A 95 40.64 24.40 5.31
C GLU A 95 40.18 24.04 3.88
N LEU A 96 40.97 23.28 3.12
CA LEU A 96 40.56 22.79 1.81
C LEU A 96 39.40 21.79 1.92
N ASP A 97 39.46 20.89 2.89
CA ASP A 97 38.41 19.91 3.16
C ASP A 97 37.14 20.59 3.68
N ASN A 98 37.27 21.59 4.56
CA ASN A 98 36.15 22.43 4.97
C ASN A 98 35.47 23.16 3.80
N LEU A 99 36.26 23.66 2.83
CA LEU A 99 35.71 24.28 1.62
C LEU A 99 35.01 23.25 0.73
N ARG A 100 35.59 22.08 0.52
CA ARG A 100 34.98 20.96 -0.23
C ARG A 100 33.66 20.53 0.40
N ASN A 101 33.65 20.28 1.71
CA ASN A 101 32.45 19.95 2.48
C ASN A 101 31.38 21.03 2.34
N THR A 102 31.76 22.30 2.42
CA THR A 102 30.82 23.41 2.21
C THR A 102 30.20 23.39 0.80
N VAL A 103 30.98 23.08 -0.24
CA VAL A 103 30.45 23.00 -1.61
C VAL A 103 29.50 21.80 -1.74
N ILE A 104 29.86 20.65 -1.19
CA ILE A 104 29.02 19.45 -1.16
C ILE A 104 27.67 19.75 -0.49
N GLU A 105 27.69 20.25 0.74
CA GLU A 105 26.48 20.57 1.52
C GLU A 105 25.58 21.57 0.77
N CYS A 106 26.17 22.62 0.18
CA CYS A 106 25.39 23.61 -0.57
C CYS A 106 24.68 23.00 -1.78
N ASN A 107 25.34 22.08 -2.49
CA ASN A 107 24.75 21.37 -3.62
C ASN A 107 23.69 20.36 -3.18
N GLU A 108 23.96 19.58 -2.13
CA GLU A 108 23.01 18.63 -1.55
C GLU A 108 21.72 19.34 -1.11
N GLU A 109 21.83 20.46 -0.38
CA GLU A 109 20.70 21.26 0.06
C GLU A 109 19.90 21.83 -1.12
N CYS A 110 20.57 22.38 -2.13
CA CYS A 110 19.88 22.87 -3.34
C CYS A 110 19.12 21.75 -4.05
N GLY A 111 19.75 20.58 -4.21
CA GLY A 111 19.11 19.39 -4.77
C GLY A 111 17.91 18.93 -3.95
N LEU A 112 18.03 18.87 -2.62
CA LEU A 112 16.95 18.48 -1.70
C LEU A 112 15.76 19.43 -1.78
N LEU A 113 15.99 20.75 -1.85
CA LEU A 113 14.93 21.75 -1.95
C LEU A 113 14.13 21.56 -3.24
N LEU A 114 14.80 21.30 -4.37
CA LEU A 114 14.16 21.00 -5.65
C LEU A 114 13.47 19.63 -5.66
N PHE A 115 14.11 18.60 -5.12
CA PHE A 115 13.52 17.27 -4.98
C PHE A 115 12.22 17.31 -4.16
N ASN A 116 12.18 18.10 -3.08
CA ASN A 116 10.98 18.26 -2.26
C ASN A 116 9.83 18.90 -3.05
N VAL A 117 10.13 19.85 -3.95
CA VAL A 117 9.14 20.42 -4.87
C VAL A 117 8.63 19.34 -5.85
N LEU A 118 9.52 18.54 -6.44
CA LEU A 118 9.15 17.43 -7.31
C LEU A 118 8.29 16.38 -6.59
N GLN A 119 8.63 16.08 -5.35
CA GLN A 119 7.89 15.15 -4.50
C GLN A 119 6.47 15.65 -4.24
N GLU A 120 6.27 16.94 -3.91
CA GLU A 120 4.93 17.54 -3.78
C GLU A 120 4.10 17.35 -5.04
N PHE A 121 4.66 17.71 -6.20
CA PHE A 121 3.96 17.66 -7.46
C PHE A 121 3.57 16.24 -7.86
N SER A 122 4.44 15.26 -7.59
CA SER A 122 4.15 13.84 -7.84
C SER A 122 3.01 13.26 -6.98
N LEU A 123 2.60 13.97 -5.93
CA LEU A 123 1.52 13.57 -5.02
C LEU A 123 0.18 14.25 -5.36
N MET A 124 0.17 15.23 -6.26
CA MET A 124 -1.07 15.89 -6.71
C MET A 124 -1.92 14.94 -7.56
N LYS A 125 -3.24 15.11 -7.53
CA LYS A 125 -4.17 14.27 -8.32
C LYS A 125 -3.91 14.46 -9.81
N GLU A 126 -4.18 13.43 -10.61
CA GLU A 126 -3.97 13.49 -12.07
C GLU A 126 -4.77 14.61 -12.74
N VAL A 127 -5.91 14.99 -12.15
CA VAL A 127 -6.75 16.11 -12.59
C VAL A 127 -6.06 17.47 -12.40
N ASP A 128 -5.14 17.57 -11.43
CA ASP A 128 -4.38 18.80 -11.13
C ASP A 128 -3.08 18.89 -11.95
N LEU A 129 -2.66 17.82 -12.65
CA LEU A 129 -1.46 17.81 -13.51
C LEU A 129 -1.56 18.83 -14.66
N VAL A 130 -2.77 19.24 -15.04
CA VAL A 130 -3.01 20.29 -16.05
C VAL A 130 -2.35 21.61 -15.65
N HIS A 131 -2.18 21.87 -14.34
CA HIS A 131 -1.60 23.09 -13.81
C HIS A 131 -0.07 23.07 -13.71
N PHE A 132 0.56 21.92 -13.97
CA PHE A 132 2.02 21.79 -13.94
C PHE A 132 2.55 21.17 -15.24
N PRO A 133 3.05 21.99 -16.18
CA PRO A 133 3.51 21.49 -17.46
C PRO A 133 4.62 20.45 -17.29
N ASN A 134 4.53 19.32 -17.99
CA ASN A 134 5.55 18.26 -17.98
C ASN A 134 6.97 18.82 -18.22
N LEU A 135 7.10 19.83 -19.09
CA LEU A 135 8.36 20.51 -19.37
C LEU A 135 8.99 21.17 -18.12
N ALA A 136 8.18 21.80 -17.27
CA ALA A 136 8.66 22.42 -16.03
C ALA A 136 9.11 21.35 -15.02
N PHE A 137 8.39 20.23 -14.96
CA PHE A 137 8.75 19.10 -14.12
C PHE A 137 10.07 18.47 -14.55
N SER A 138 10.23 18.19 -15.85
CA SER A 138 11.48 17.67 -16.41
C SER A 138 12.66 18.62 -16.18
N ARG A 139 12.49 19.94 -16.35
CA ARG A 139 13.56 20.91 -16.07
C ARG A 139 14.00 20.91 -14.61
N MET A 140 13.06 20.84 -13.67
CA MET A 140 13.39 20.77 -12.24
C MET A 140 14.09 19.46 -11.88
N ILE A 141 13.74 18.34 -12.51
CA ILE A 141 14.45 17.06 -12.36
C ILE A 141 15.90 17.23 -12.79
N GLU A 142 16.14 17.72 -14.00
CA GLU A 142 17.51 17.88 -14.53
C GLU A 142 18.33 18.83 -13.65
N GLN A 143 17.72 19.89 -13.14
CA GLN A 143 18.40 20.82 -12.25
C GLN A 143 18.72 20.20 -10.87
N ALA A 144 17.80 19.42 -10.29
CA ALA A 144 18.06 18.69 -9.05
C ALA A 144 19.19 17.66 -9.24
N LEU A 145 19.17 16.91 -10.35
CA LEU A 145 20.25 15.97 -10.69
C LEU A 145 21.59 16.68 -10.86
N ALA A 146 21.62 17.83 -11.53
CA ALA A 146 22.84 18.61 -11.72
C ALA A 146 23.47 19.03 -10.37
N TYR A 147 22.67 19.47 -9.40
CA TYR A 147 23.17 19.78 -8.06
C TYR A 147 23.76 18.54 -7.38
N PHE A 148 23.03 17.42 -7.33
CA PHE A 148 23.53 16.21 -6.68
C PHE A 148 24.80 15.65 -7.36
N ARG A 149 24.85 15.63 -8.70
CA ARG A 149 26.03 15.18 -9.45
C ARG A 149 27.24 16.09 -9.21
N LYS A 150 27.05 17.41 -9.15
CA LYS A 150 28.12 18.34 -8.80
C LYS A 150 28.66 18.13 -7.37
N GLY A 151 27.80 17.73 -6.43
CA GLY A 151 28.25 17.29 -5.11
C GLY A 151 29.07 16.00 -5.18
N MET A 152 28.62 15.03 -5.98
CA MET A 152 29.31 13.74 -6.16
C MET A 152 30.70 13.90 -6.76
N GLU A 153 30.86 14.71 -7.81
CA GLU A 153 32.13 14.99 -8.49
C GLU A 153 33.24 15.48 -7.52
N ILE A 154 32.86 16.09 -6.39
CA ILE A 154 33.81 16.61 -5.40
C ILE A 154 34.27 15.51 -4.44
N CYS A 155 33.41 14.51 -4.19
CA CYS A 155 33.69 13.34 -3.35
C CYS A 155 34.31 12.17 -4.14
N GLU A 156 34.36 12.27 -5.47
CA GLU A 156 34.98 11.27 -6.34
C GLU A 156 36.49 11.24 -6.09
N GLY A 157 36.94 10.22 -5.34
CA GLY A 157 38.35 10.02 -4.97
C GLY A 157 38.69 10.28 -3.50
N ASP A 158 37.71 10.62 -2.67
CA ASP A 158 37.87 10.69 -1.20
C ASP A 158 37.33 9.40 -0.56
N ASP A 159 38.23 8.54 -0.07
CA ASP A 159 37.90 7.21 0.45
C ASP A 159 37.15 7.26 1.78
N ASP A 160 37.26 8.36 2.53
CA ASP A 160 36.58 8.54 3.82
C ASP A 160 35.17 9.17 3.67
N ALA A 161 34.75 9.51 2.45
CA ALA A 161 33.49 10.21 2.17
C ALA A 161 32.26 9.29 2.01
N ASN A 162 32.27 8.08 2.59
CA ASN A 162 31.24 7.05 2.39
C ASN A 162 29.81 7.52 2.75
N GLU A 163 29.63 8.27 3.86
CA GLU A 163 28.33 8.83 4.23
C GLU A 163 27.79 9.81 3.18
N VAL A 164 28.66 10.68 2.66
CA VAL A 164 28.29 11.68 1.65
C VAL A 164 27.96 10.99 0.32
N ARG A 165 28.78 10.01 -0.10
CA ARG A 165 28.54 9.19 -1.28
C ARG A 165 27.18 8.49 -1.19
N PHE A 166 26.88 7.83 -0.07
CA PHE A 166 25.58 7.21 0.18
C PHE A 166 24.42 8.20 0.02
N ARG A 167 24.47 9.35 0.71
CA ARG A 167 23.38 10.35 0.69
C ARG A 167 23.11 10.88 -0.71
N LEU A 168 24.15 11.28 -1.42
CA LEU A 168 24.05 11.84 -2.76
C LEU A 168 23.61 10.80 -3.80
N LEU A 169 24.20 9.60 -3.82
CA LEU A 169 23.81 8.53 -4.73
C LEU A 169 22.35 8.09 -4.51
N TYR A 170 21.94 7.97 -3.25
CA TYR A 170 20.55 7.66 -2.91
C TYR A 170 19.58 8.75 -3.41
N MET A 171 19.95 10.02 -3.28
CA MET A 171 19.13 11.15 -3.75
C MET A 171 19.11 11.28 -5.28
N ILE A 172 20.22 10.96 -5.97
CA ILE A 172 20.27 10.82 -7.43
C ILE A 172 19.28 9.73 -7.87
N GLY A 173 19.38 8.52 -7.31
CA GLY A 173 18.46 7.42 -7.62
C GLY A 173 16.99 7.76 -7.39
N LYS A 174 16.67 8.47 -6.30
CA LYS A 174 15.30 8.95 -6.03
C LYS A 174 14.81 10.00 -7.02
N THR A 175 15.70 10.89 -7.47
CA THR A 175 15.37 11.92 -8.46
C THR A 175 15.17 11.30 -9.84
N LEU A 176 16.02 10.35 -10.22
CA LEU A 176 15.85 9.54 -11.43
C LEU A 176 14.56 8.72 -11.39
N LYS A 177 14.11 8.23 -10.23
CA LYS A 177 12.78 7.61 -10.08
C LYS A 177 11.64 8.54 -10.51
N LYS A 178 11.76 9.85 -10.28
CA LYS A 178 10.78 10.86 -10.76
C LYS A 178 10.91 11.08 -12.26
N LYS A 179 12.13 11.09 -12.80
CA LYS A 179 12.41 11.14 -14.23
C LYS A 179 11.75 9.98 -14.97
N ARG A 180 12.03 8.76 -14.52
CA ARG A 180 11.44 7.53 -15.04
C ARG A 180 9.91 7.56 -14.98
N TRP A 181 9.34 8.01 -13.87
CA TRP A 181 7.88 8.14 -13.74
C TRP A 181 7.27 9.09 -14.78
N CYS A 182 7.97 10.16 -15.17
CA CYS A 182 7.52 11.05 -16.24
C CYS A 182 7.65 10.41 -17.62
N GLU A 183 8.79 9.78 -17.91
CA GLU A 183 9.07 9.12 -19.19
C GLU A 183 8.02 8.03 -19.48
N LEU A 184 7.71 7.19 -18.49
CA LEU A 184 6.68 6.15 -18.58
C LEU A 184 5.24 6.68 -18.80
N ARG A 185 5.00 7.99 -18.68
CA ARG A 185 3.69 8.62 -18.88
C ARG A 185 3.61 9.45 -20.17
N GLN A 186 4.70 9.54 -20.93
CA GLN A 186 4.68 10.23 -22.22
C GLN A 186 3.94 9.37 -23.24
N LYS A 187 3.10 10.02 -24.06
CA LYS A 187 2.24 9.34 -25.05
C LYS A 187 3.01 8.78 -26.25
N GLU A 188 4.19 9.32 -26.53
CA GLU A 188 5.10 8.88 -27.59
C GLU A 188 6.21 8.03 -26.95
N MET A 189 5.95 6.73 -26.78
CA MET A 189 6.93 5.81 -26.19
C MET A 189 7.91 5.31 -27.24
N THR A 190 9.08 5.96 -27.33
CA THR A 190 10.26 5.37 -27.99
C THR A 190 10.95 4.33 -27.10
N ASP A 191 10.78 4.44 -25.78
CA ASP A 191 11.30 3.52 -24.77
C ASP A 191 10.19 3.22 -23.74
N PRO A 192 9.55 2.04 -23.78
CA PRO A 192 8.43 1.69 -22.90
C PRO A 192 8.84 1.44 -21.44
N GLU A 193 10.14 1.29 -21.17
CA GLU A 193 10.66 0.93 -19.84
C GLU A 193 11.49 2.06 -19.22
N ALA A 194 11.85 3.06 -20.03
CA ALA A 194 12.80 4.11 -19.70
C ALA A 194 14.12 3.49 -19.20
N LEU A 195 14.68 2.60 -20.01
CA LEU A 195 15.77 1.70 -19.67
C LEU A 195 17.06 2.44 -19.32
N ASP A 196 17.41 3.51 -20.05
CA ASP A 196 18.60 4.32 -19.75
C ASP A 196 18.50 4.92 -18.35
N THR A 197 17.35 5.53 -18.03
CA THR A 197 17.07 6.06 -16.69
C THR A 197 17.05 4.94 -15.65
N ALA A 198 16.47 3.76 -15.97
CA ALA A 198 16.43 2.62 -15.07
C ALA A 198 17.84 2.08 -14.75
N LYS A 199 18.74 2.05 -15.73
CA LYS A 199 20.13 1.64 -15.56
C LYS A 199 20.87 2.58 -14.62
N GLU A 200 20.77 3.90 -14.88
CA GLU A 200 21.38 4.91 -14.01
C GLU A 200 20.81 4.85 -12.58
N MET A 201 19.51 4.58 -12.43
CA MET A 201 18.88 4.36 -11.12
C MET A 201 19.45 3.15 -10.38
N ALA A 202 19.59 2.01 -11.07
CA ALA A 202 20.08 0.77 -10.49
C ALA A 202 21.53 0.93 -10.02
N GLU A 203 22.39 1.51 -10.86
CA GLU A 203 23.77 1.84 -10.52
C GLU A 203 23.85 2.78 -9.31
N SER A 204 23.00 3.83 -9.27
CA SER A 204 22.96 4.78 -8.16
C SER A 204 22.60 4.11 -6.84
N PHE A 205 21.55 3.27 -6.81
CA PHE A 205 21.15 2.58 -5.58
C PHE A 205 22.14 1.50 -5.17
N SER A 206 22.72 0.78 -6.12
CA SER A 206 23.75 -0.24 -5.85
C SER A 206 25.00 0.38 -5.24
N LYS A 207 25.51 1.48 -5.80
CA LYS A 207 26.68 2.19 -5.27
C LYS A 207 26.38 2.87 -3.93
N ALA A 208 25.14 3.35 -3.73
CA ALA A 208 24.74 3.87 -2.44
C ALA A 208 24.78 2.76 -1.38
N GLU A 209 24.27 1.56 -1.68
CA GLU A 209 24.31 0.44 -0.75
C GLU A 209 25.74 0.00 -0.43
N ALA A 210 26.62 -0.10 -1.44
CA ALA A 210 28.04 -0.38 -1.21
C ALA A 210 28.70 0.66 -0.30
N ALA A 211 28.45 1.96 -0.53
CA ALA A 211 28.96 3.02 0.35
C ALA A 211 28.40 2.92 1.78
N ARG A 212 27.21 2.34 1.97
CA ARG A 212 26.62 2.06 3.30
C ARG A 212 27.36 0.95 4.03
N GLU A 213 27.67 -0.13 3.32
CA GLU A 213 28.41 -1.28 3.84
C GLU A 213 29.87 -0.90 4.14
N GLU A 214 30.56 -0.27 3.18
CA GLU A 214 31.94 0.21 3.33
C GLU A 214 32.09 1.28 4.42
N GLY A 215 31.07 2.11 4.61
CA GLY A 215 31.06 3.17 5.64
C GLY A 215 30.64 2.71 7.03
N ASP A 216 30.43 1.41 7.26
CA ASP A 216 29.91 0.83 8.51
C ASP A 216 28.68 1.57 9.04
N MET A 217 27.78 1.96 8.13
CA MET A 217 26.62 2.76 8.46
C MET A 217 25.46 1.87 8.92
N GLU A 218 25.67 1.08 9.98
CA GLU A 218 24.63 0.23 10.59
C GLU A 218 23.39 1.02 11.03
N HIS A 219 23.57 2.30 11.35
CA HIS A 219 22.48 3.21 11.73
C HIS A 219 21.72 3.80 10.53
N ALA A 220 22.28 3.71 9.31
CA ALA A 220 21.59 4.13 8.11
C ALA A 220 20.64 3.02 7.66
N LEU A 221 19.35 3.33 7.62
CA LEU A 221 18.32 2.41 7.13
C LEU A 221 18.71 1.89 5.73
N VAL A 222 18.41 0.61 5.45
CA VAL A 222 18.72 -0.12 4.19
C VAL A 222 17.87 0.37 2.99
N HIS A 223 17.57 1.67 2.94
CA HIS A 223 16.68 2.32 2.01
C HIS A 223 17.14 2.22 0.55
N ALA A 224 18.46 2.27 0.30
CA ALA A 224 19.02 2.15 -1.04
C ALA A 224 18.81 0.75 -1.58
N PHE A 225 19.14 -0.29 -0.81
CA PHE A 225 18.78 -1.67 -1.10
C PHE A 225 17.29 -1.84 -1.40
N TYR A 226 16.39 -1.36 -0.53
CA TYR A 226 14.94 -1.47 -0.77
C TYR A 226 14.50 -0.76 -2.05
N ALA A 227 15.12 0.38 -2.38
CA ALA A 227 14.82 1.12 -3.59
C ALA A 227 15.28 0.37 -4.84
N LEU A 228 16.46 -0.29 -4.77
CA LEU A 228 16.97 -1.19 -5.80
C LEU A 228 16.02 -2.38 -6.01
N GLN A 229 15.63 -3.09 -4.95
CA GLN A 229 14.67 -4.20 -5.05
C GLN A 229 13.31 -3.74 -5.60
N GLY A 230 12.87 -2.53 -5.23
CA GLY A 230 11.68 -1.92 -5.79
C GLY A 230 11.76 -1.65 -7.30
N LEU A 231 12.91 -1.20 -7.80
CA LEU A 231 13.16 -1.03 -9.23
C LEU A 231 13.18 -2.37 -9.95
N ARG A 232 13.92 -3.34 -9.40
CA ARG A 232 14.00 -4.71 -9.94
C ARG A 232 12.61 -5.33 -10.08
N ALA A 233 11.78 -5.20 -9.04
CA ALA A 233 10.38 -5.61 -9.07
C ALA A 233 9.57 -4.87 -10.14
N ASP A 234 9.71 -3.54 -10.27
CA ASP A 234 8.96 -2.78 -11.28
C ASP A 234 9.32 -3.19 -12.72
N LEU A 235 10.54 -3.63 -12.98
CA LEU A 235 10.98 -4.13 -14.30
C LEU A 235 10.44 -5.53 -14.58
N ILE A 236 10.54 -6.48 -13.64
CA ILE A 236 10.04 -7.86 -13.87
C ILE A 236 8.51 -7.95 -13.89
N LEU A 237 7.81 -6.99 -13.28
CA LEU A 237 6.34 -6.97 -13.18
C LEU A 237 5.67 -6.13 -14.27
N SER A 238 6.43 -5.60 -15.24
CA SER A 238 5.84 -4.94 -16.41
C SER A 238 5.04 -5.94 -17.25
N GLU A 239 4.07 -5.45 -18.05
CA GLU A 239 3.21 -6.33 -18.86
C GLU A 239 4.03 -7.14 -19.87
N SER A 240 5.01 -6.50 -20.50
CA SER A 240 5.89 -7.11 -21.51
C SER A 240 7.34 -6.62 -21.33
N PRO A 241 8.10 -7.19 -20.38
CA PRO A 241 9.47 -6.75 -20.14
C PRO A 241 10.37 -7.06 -21.34
N SER A 242 11.24 -6.12 -21.70
CA SER A 242 12.29 -6.39 -22.67
C SER A 242 13.36 -7.30 -22.08
N VAL A 243 14.08 -8.01 -22.95
CA VAL A 243 15.23 -8.83 -22.54
C VAL A 243 16.27 -7.97 -21.84
N SER A 244 16.50 -6.75 -22.32
CA SER A 244 17.46 -5.81 -21.74
C SER A 244 17.05 -5.33 -20.34
N ALA A 245 15.75 -5.15 -20.07
CA ALA A 245 15.29 -4.87 -18.72
C ALA A 245 15.52 -6.06 -17.78
N LEU A 246 15.30 -7.29 -18.23
CA LEU A 246 15.56 -8.49 -17.41
C LEU A 246 17.05 -8.72 -17.19
N GLN A 247 17.89 -8.42 -18.18
CA GLN A 247 19.35 -8.41 -18.03
C GLN A 247 19.78 -7.40 -16.97
N LEU A 248 19.26 -6.17 -16.99
CA LEU A 248 19.54 -5.18 -15.95
C LEU A 248 19.15 -5.66 -14.54
N VAL A 249 18.03 -6.37 -14.41
CA VAL A 249 17.61 -6.96 -13.12
C VAL A 249 18.56 -8.07 -12.66
N CYS A 250 19.11 -8.82 -13.62
CA CYS A 250 20.06 -9.91 -13.41
C CYS A 250 21.47 -9.38 -13.12
N ASP A 251 21.88 -8.24 -13.68
CA ASP A 251 23.17 -7.60 -13.39
C ASP A 251 23.30 -7.28 -11.89
N HIS A 252 22.19 -6.89 -11.26
CA HIS A 252 22.04 -6.67 -9.82
C HIS A 252 21.42 -7.89 -9.10
N TYR A 253 21.80 -9.11 -9.47
CA TYR A 253 21.39 -10.34 -8.77
C TYR A 253 21.85 -10.30 -7.31
N PHE A 254 20.99 -10.72 -6.39
CA PHE A 254 21.34 -10.82 -4.97
C PHE A 254 22.02 -12.16 -4.69
N GLU A 255 23.22 -12.13 -4.14
CA GLU A 255 23.96 -13.31 -3.72
C GLU A 255 24.03 -13.29 -2.19
N GLU A 256 23.52 -14.33 -1.55
CA GLU A 256 23.63 -14.48 -0.10
C GLU A 256 25.10 -14.82 0.20
N GLU A 257 25.77 -13.99 1.00
CA GLU A 257 27.13 -14.29 1.45
C GLU A 257 27.07 -15.63 2.16
N LYS A 258 27.78 -16.63 1.60
CA LYS A 258 28.04 -17.86 2.34
C LYS A 258 29.00 -17.43 3.42
N ASP A 259 28.58 -17.51 4.67
CA ASP A 259 29.49 -17.46 5.80
C ASP A 259 30.64 -18.43 5.46
N GLU A 260 31.80 -17.89 5.10
CA GLU A 260 33.02 -18.68 5.07
C GLU A 260 33.17 -19.10 6.52
N GLU A 261 32.94 -20.40 6.79
CA GLU A 261 33.33 -20.99 8.06
C GLU A 261 34.81 -20.64 8.19
N GLU A 262 35.10 -19.63 9.02
CA GLU A 262 36.47 -19.30 9.40
C GLU A 262 37.02 -20.61 9.97
N ASP A 263 37.85 -21.27 9.16
CA ASP A 263 38.70 -22.36 9.60
C ASP A 263 39.56 -21.75 10.72
N GLU A 264 39.11 -21.91 11.97
CA GLU A 264 39.90 -21.64 13.16
C GLU A 264 41.11 -22.59 13.08
N GLU A 265 42.16 -22.15 12.37
CA GLU A 265 43.47 -22.76 12.44
C GLU A 265 43.98 -22.59 13.88
N ASP A 266 44.04 -23.73 14.54
CA ASP A 266 44.69 -24.02 15.81
C ASP A 266 45.89 -23.08 16.13
N GLU A 267 45.76 -22.24 17.15
CA GLU A 267 46.92 -21.82 17.95
C GLU A 267 46.76 -22.30 19.39
N GLU A 268 47.70 -23.17 19.76
CA GLU A 268 47.77 -23.96 20.97
C GLU A 268 47.87 -23.13 22.26
N GLU A 269 47.39 -23.77 23.33
CA GLU A 269 47.44 -23.40 24.74
C GLU A 269 48.76 -22.77 25.21
N GLU A 270 48.70 -21.79 26.12
CA GLU A 270 49.45 -21.89 27.39
C GLU A 270 48.71 -21.22 28.56
N ASP A 271 48.61 -22.01 29.63
CA ASP A 271 48.11 -21.75 30.98
C ASP A 271 48.60 -20.45 31.65
N SER A 272 47.75 -19.85 32.50
CA SER A 272 48.01 -19.80 33.96
C SER A 272 46.99 -18.97 34.75
N ASN A 273 46.25 -19.67 35.62
CA ASN A 273 45.80 -19.29 36.97
C ASN A 273 46.09 -17.86 37.47
N ASN A 274 45.02 -17.15 37.90
CA ASN A 274 44.82 -16.94 39.34
C ASN A 274 43.39 -16.44 39.66
N GLY A 275 42.76 -17.08 40.63
CA GLY A 275 41.39 -16.82 41.05
C GLY A 275 41.22 -15.74 42.10
N GLY A 276 39.95 -15.44 42.38
CA GLY A 276 39.50 -14.90 43.67
C GLY A 276 38.36 -13.90 43.55
N PRO A 277 37.32 -13.96 44.40
CA PRO A 277 35.94 -13.68 43.97
C PRO A 277 35.33 -12.43 44.63
N THR A 278 34.38 -11.79 43.94
CA THR A 278 33.34 -11.02 44.65
C THR A 278 31.98 -11.14 43.99
N THR A 279 31.10 -11.74 44.78
CA THR A 279 29.70 -12.09 44.61
C THR A 279 28.75 -10.93 44.31
N THR A 280 27.97 -11.08 43.21
CA THR A 280 26.48 -11.10 43.12
C THR A 280 25.68 -10.00 43.84
N ASN A 281 24.70 -9.30 43.25
CA ASN A 281 23.49 -9.78 42.56
C ASN A 281 22.81 -8.59 41.82
N LYS A 282 22.51 -8.69 40.51
CA LYS A 282 21.32 -9.25 39.84
C LYS A 282 20.09 -8.32 39.74
N ALA A 283 19.71 -8.04 38.49
CA ALA A 283 18.33 -8.06 38.03
C ALA A 283 18.30 -8.69 36.61
N ASP A 284 17.79 -9.93 36.55
CA ASP A 284 17.69 -10.78 35.36
C ASP A 284 16.65 -10.24 34.34
N LYS A 285 17.05 -10.21 33.07
CA LYS A 285 16.15 -10.29 31.89
C LYS A 285 16.05 -11.75 31.49
N THR A 286 14.83 -12.30 31.48
CA THR A 286 14.55 -13.64 30.95
C THR A 286 14.22 -13.52 29.46
N SER A 287 15.14 -13.90 28.58
CA SER A 287 14.84 -14.34 27.22
C SER A 287 14.70 -15.86 27.22
N THR A 288 13.62 -16.36 26.65
CA THR A 288 13.46 -17.79 26.35
C THR A 288 13.74 -17.99 24.88
N ASN A 289 14.92 -18.55 24.60
CA ASN A 289 15.32 -19.12 23.34
C ASN A 289 14.95 -20.61 23.37
N LEU A 290 14.26 -21.11 22.34
CA LEU A 290 14.09 -22.53 22.08
C LEU A 290 14.59 -22.82 20.66
N LYS A 291 15.90 -23.04 20.53
CA LYS A 291 16.53 -23.88 19.51
C LYS A 291 16.61 -25.28 20.13
N SER A 292 16.06 -26.30 19.47
CA SER A 292 16.36 -27.70 19.79
C SER A 292 16.95 -28.37 18.56
N SER A 293 18.24 -28.67 18.68
CA SER A 293 19.07 -29.44 17.76
C SER A 293 18.76 -30.94 17.81
N SER A 294 19.10 -31.60 16.71
CA SER A 294 19.01 -33.00 16.31
C SER A 294 19.96 -33.97 17.02
N LYS A 295 19.57 -35.26 17.06
CA LYS A 295 20.35 -36.51 16.85
C LYS A 295 19.59 -37.66 17.52
N GLY A 296 19.47 -38.89 17.02
CA GLY A 296 19.98 -39.62 15.88
C GLY A 296 19.71 -41.11 16.17
N VAL A 297 19.46 -41.95 15.16
CA VAL A 297 19.55 -43.42 15.31
C VAL A 297 20.13 -44.02 14.03
N ALA A 298 21.05 -44.95 14.25
CA ALA A 298 22.02 -45.57 13.38
C ALA A 298 21.49 -46.38 12.19
N THR A 299 22.36 -46.54 11.20
CA THR A 299 22.36 -47.64 10.22
C THR A 299 23.61 -48.49 10.42
N SER A 300 23.49 -49.80 10.24
CA SER A 300 24.58 -50.77 10.22
C SER A 300 24.59 -51.56 8.88
N GLU A 301 25.79 -51.70 8.31
CA GLU A 301 26.30 -52.76 7.40
C GLU A 301 25.70 -52.83 5.97
N ASP A 302 26.42 -53.07 4.87
CA ASP A 302 27.78 -53.58 4.65
C ASP A 302 28.31 -53.29 3.21
N ALA A 303 29.63 -53.17 3.08
CA ALA A 303 30.55 -53.55 1.98
C ALA A 303 30.33 -53.16 0.48
N SER A 304 31.23 -52.34 -0.11
CA SER A 304 32.39 -52.80 -0.94
C SER A 304 32.97 -51.73 -1.90
N SER A 305 34.30 -51.76 -2.01
CA SER A 305 35.28 -50.89 -2.68
C SER A 305 35.33 -50.89 -4.22
N SER A 306 35.81 -49.80 -4.87
CA SER A 306 37.16 -49.74 -5.49
C SER A 306 37.48 -48.42 -6.25
N ASN A 307 38.60 -47.80 -5.85
CA ASN A 307 39.68 -47.10 -6.59
C ASN A 307 39.43 -46.02 -7.68
N CYS A 308 39.89 -44.80 -7.35
CA CYS A 308 40.86 -43.90 -8.01
C CYS A 308 40.75 -43.56 -9.51
N VAL A 309 40.70 -42.26 -9.85
CA VAL A 309 41.78 -41.40 -10.40
C VAL A 309 41.26 -39.93 -10.42
N PRO A 310 42.07 -38.90 -10.09
CA PRO A 310 41.67 -37.49 -10.13
C PRO A 310 41.73 -36.96 -11.56
N ASP A 311 40.71 -36.22 -11.98
CA ASP A 311 40.77 -35.46 -13.23
C ASP A 311 40.48 -33.98 -12.93
N ASP A 312 41.55 -33.20 -13.01
CA ASP A 312 41.59 -31.75 -12.91
C ASP A 312 40.80 -31.14 -14.07
N THR A 313 39.58 -30.69 -13.82
CA THR A 313 38.97 -29.58 -14.57
C THR A 313 38.02 -28.82 -13.64
N ASN A 314 38.55 -27.80 -12.95
CA ASN A 314 37.77 -26.74 -12.32
C ASN A 314 37.04 -25.91 -13.40
N ALA A 315 35.99 -26.47 -13.98
CA ALA A 315 34.92 -25.66 -14.56
C ALA A 315 33.92 -25.44 -13.44
N ALA A 316 33.95 -24.26 -12.81
CA ALA A 316 32.93 -23.87 -11.85
C ALA A 316 31.55 -24.11 -12.48
N SER A 317 30.67 -24.83 -11.79
CA SER A 317 29.28 -25.02 -12.23
C SER A 317 28.66 -23.64 -12.46
N PRO A 318 27.90 -23.44 -13.56
CA PRO A 318 27.30 -22.14 -13.86
C PRO A 318 26.47 -21.66 -12.67
N THR A 319 26.64 -20.40 -12.29
CA THR A 319 25.83 -19.83 -11.22
C THR A 319 24.38 -19.70 -11.68
N LYS A 320 23.42 -19.59 -10.75
CA LYS A 320 22.02 -19.39 -11.13
C LYS A 320 21.81 -18.13 -11.97
N LYS A 321 22.62 -17.10 -11.72
CA LYS A 321 22.69 -15.87 -12.51
C LYS A 321 23.09 -16.15 -13.96
N ASP A 322 24.13 -16.95 -14.18
CA ASP A 322 24.60 -17.33 -15.52
C ASP A 322 23.55 -18.14 -16.30
N GLU A 323 22.83 -19.03 -15.62
CA GLU A 323 21.72 -19.79 -16.23
C GLU A 323 20.60 -18.85 -16.72
N ILE A 324 20.23 -17.84 -15.92
CA ILE A 324 19.21 -16.86 -16.30
C ILE A 324 19.67 -16.02 -17.49
N LEU A 325 20.93 -15.57 -17.50
CA LEU A 325 21.50 -14.83 -18.62
C LEU A 325 21.52 -15.68 -19.90
N ALA A 326 21.88 -16.96 -19.79
CA ALA A 326 21.84 -17.88 -20.91
C ALA A 326 20.41 -18.03 -21.48
N LEU A 327 19.39 -18.15 -20.63
CA LEU A 327 17.98 -18.18 -21.06
C LEU A 327 17.56 -16.91 -21.82
N LEU A 328 18.05 -15.75 -21.38
CA LEU A 328 17.75 -14.45 -21.99
C LEU A 328 18.49 -14.22 -23.32
N LEU A 329 19.66 -14.84 -23.50
CA LEU A 329 20.49 -14.73 -24.70
C LEU A 329 20.17 -15.78 -25.78
N ASP A 330 19.29 -16.74 -25.48
CA ASP A 330 18.87 -17.78 -26.42
C ASP A 330 17.99 -17.22 -27.55
N ASN A 331 18.67 -16.62 -28.52
CA ASN A 331 18.11 -15.95 -29.69
C ASN A 331 17.74 -16.92 -30.83
N GLN A 332 18.02 -18.22 -30.70
CA GLN A 332 17.75 -19.20 -31.77
C GLN A 332 16.32 -19.77 -31.72
N SER A 333 15.55 -19.35 -30.72
CA SER A 333 14.26 -19.91 -30.39
C SER A 333 13.11 -19.18 -31.07
N ASP A 334 12.00 -19.88 -31.37
CA ASP A 334 10.82 -19.26 -31.94
C ASP A 334 10.17 -18.26 -30.96
N ASN A 335 9.22 -17.43 -31.43
CA ASN A 335 8.59 -16.41 -30.59
C ASN A 335 7.93 -17.00 -29.31
N PHE A 336 7.48 -18.25 -29.36
CA PHE A 336 6.81 -18.90 -28.24
C PHE A 336 7.82 -19.37 -27.19
N THR A 337 8.91 -20.01 -27.60
CA THR A 337 10.01 -20.39 -26.70
C THR A 337 10.65 -19.17 -26.06
N ARG A 338 10.79 -18.06 -26.79
CA ARG A 338 11.25 -16.79 -26.22
C ARG A 338 10.34 -16.29 -25.09
N GLU A 339 9.02 -16.39 -25.26
CA GLU A 339 8.05 -16.00 -24.22
C GLU A 339 8.14 -16.90 -22.98
N VAL A 340 8.37 -18.20 -23.18
CA VAL A 340 8.62 -19.16 -22.09
C VAL A 340 9.93 -18.83 -21.36
N ASN A 341 11.03 -18.58 -22.08
CA ASN A 341 12.33 -18.21 -21.49
C ASN A 341 12.24 -16.90 -20.70
N VAL A 342 11.53 -15.90 -21.23
CA VAL A 342 11.26 -14.65 -20.51
C VAL A 342 10.46 -14.91 -19.24
N THR A 343 9.45 -15.78 -19.29
CA THR A 343 8.64 -16.14 -18.11
C THR A 343 9.47 -16.90 -17.05
N LEU A 344 10.34 -17.81 -17.49
CA LEU A 344 11.30 -18.52 -16.62
C LEU A 344 12.25 -17.55 -15.93
N ALA A 345 12.88 -16.66 -16.69
CA ALA A 345 13.78 -15.64 -16.15
C ALA A 345 13.06 -14.75 -15.12
N ARG A 346 11.84 -14.30 -15.41
CA ARG A 346 11.01 -13.52 -14.46
C ARG A 346 10.73 -14.27 -13.17
N GLY A 347 10.42 -15.57 -13.25
CA GLY A 347 10.16 -16.39 -12.07
C GLY A 347 11.38 -16.56 -11.17
N TRP A 348 12.55 -16.84 -11.75
CA TRP A 348 13.80 -16.94 -10.98
C TRP A 348 14.22 -15.60 -10.37
N LEU A 349 14.14 -14.50 -11.14
CA LEU A 349 14.43 -13.16 -10.64
C LEU A 349 13.43 -12.74 -9.54
N ALA A 350 12.17 -13.17 -9.63
CA ALA A 350 11.18 -12.92 -8.58
C ALA A 350 11.53 -13.64 -7.27
N LEU A 351 11.99 -14.90 -7.33
CA LEU A 351 12.49 -15.62 -6.15
C LEU A 351 13.69 -14.88 -5.54
N ASN A 352 14.66 -14.48 -6.37
CA ASN A 352 15.83 -13.75 -5.89
C ASN A 352 15.50 -12.41 -5.21
N ILE A 353 14.52 -11.66 -5.73
CA ILE A 353 14.04 -10.43 -5.08
C ILE A 353 13.35 -10.72 -3.75
N ILE A 354 12.64 -11.85 -3.64
CA ILE A 354 12.01 -12.26 -2.38
C ILE A 354 13.09 -12.57 -1.35
N ASP A 355 14.09 -13.38 -1.70
CA ASP A 355 15.19 -13.76 -0.81
C ASP A 355 15.93 -12.50 -0.33
N ALA A 356 16.24 -11.58 -1.25
CA ALA A 356 16.84 -10.28 -0.94
C ALA A 356 16.01 -9.46 0.06
N LEU A 357 14.68 -9.42 -0.08
CA LEU A 357 13.82 -8.66 0.83
C LEU A 357 13.61 -9.34 2.19
N GLU A 358 13.86 -10.64 2.28
CA GLU A 358 13.71 -11.44 3.51
C GLU A 358 15.00 -11.58 4.31
N SER A 359 16.18 -11.35 3.69
CA SER A 359 17.48 -11.39 4.37
C SER A 359 17.66 -10.26 5.40
N ILE A 360 16.87 -9.18 5.30
CA ILE A 360 17.05 -7.99 6.14
C ILE A 360 16.55 -8.24 7.58
N PRO A 361 17.30 -7.76 8.60
CA PRO A 361 16.96 -7.94 10.00
C PRO A 361 15.54 -7.55 10.41
N ASN A 362 15.12 -8.17 11.50
CA ASN A 362 13.73 -8.17 11.93
C ASN A 362 13.23 -6.82 12.46
N GLU A 363 14.15 -5.94 12.84
CA GLU A 363 13.87 -4.62 13.40
C GLU A 363 13.36 -3.64 12.33
N ASP A 364 13.81 -3.82 11.08
CA ASP A 364 13.36 -3.08 9.89
C ASP A 364 12.10 -3.65 9.24
N ARG A 365 11.51 -4.73 9.79
CA ARG A 365 10.31 -5.43 9.25
C ARG A 365 9.06 -4.55 9.07
N TYR A 366 9.05 -3.37 9.69
CA TYR A 366 7.95 -2.40 9.58
C TYR A 366 8.17 -1.32 8.53
N PHE A 367 9.28 -1.40 7.77
CA PHE A 367 9.50 -0.51 6.64
C PHE A 367 8.44 -0.78 5.56
N HIS A 368 7.40 0.04 5.56
CA HIS A 368 6.22 -0.18 4.74
C HIS A 368 6.48 -0.34 3.23
N PRO A 369 7.52 0.27 2.60
CA PRO A 369 7.81 0.04 1.19
C PRO A 369 8.27 -1.39 0.90
N SER A 370 9.06 -2.01 1.80
CA SER A 370 9.58 -3.36 1.58
C SER A 370 8.46 -4.39 1.59
N ARG A 371 7.57 -4.35 2.60
CA ARG A 371 6.38 -5.19 2.68
C ARG A 371 5.47 -5.06 1.46
N TYR A 372 5.31 -3.84 0.96
CA TYR A 372 4.52 -3.60 -0.24
C TYR A 372 5.17 -4.21 -1.49
N VAL A 373 6.48 -4.07 -1.68
CA VAL A 373 7.21 -4.66 -2.81
C VAL A 373 7.18 -6.19 -2.71
N LEU A 374 7.50 -6.75 -1.54
CA LEU A 374 7.46 -8.19 -1.27
C LEU A 374 6.08 -8.79 -1.62
N ALA A 375 5.00 -8.17 -1.13
CA ALA A 375 3.65 -8.65 -1.41
C ALA A 375 3.29 -8.61 -2.90
N ARG A 376 3.77 -7.61 -3.65
CA ARG A 376 3.60 -7.56 -5.11
C ARG A 376 4.34 -8.70 -5.82
N VAL A 377 5.60 -8.94 -5.46
CA VAL A 377 6.40 -9.99 -6.09
C VAL A 377 5.83 -11.37 -5.76
N VAL A 378 5.44 -11.62 -4.51
CA VAL A 378 4.78 -12.87 -4.08
C VAL A 378 3.46 -13.13 -4.82
N TYR A 379 2.65 -12.09 -5.04
CA TYR A 379 1.43 -12.20 -5.85
C TYR A 379 1.75 -12.68 -7.27
N TRP A 380 2.70 -12.03 -7.94
CA TRP A 380 3.05 -12.34 -9.32
C TRP A 380 3.83 -13.64 -9.49
N LEU A 381 4.59 -14.08 -8.48
CA LEU A 381 5.25 -15.38 -8.47
C LEU A 381 4.24 -16.52 -8.68
N SER A 382 3.05 -16.39 -8.08
CA SER A 382 1.97 -17.36 -8.26
C SER A 382 1.38 -17.33 -9.67
N ASN A 383 1.39 -16.17 -10.34
CA ASN A 383 0.98 -16.06 -11.75
C ASN A 383 2.02 -16.73 -12.66
N PHE A 384 3.32 -16.50 -12.42
CA PHE A 384 4.39 -17.16 -13.18
C PHE A 384 4.31 -18.68 -13.01
N HIS A 385 4.13 -19.17 -11.79
CA HIS A 385 3.87 -20.57 -11.52
C HIS A 385 2.69 -21.11 -12.34
N ASN A 386 1.52 -20.46 -12.27
CA ASN A 386 0.34 -20.92 -13.00
C ASN A 386 0.56 -20.96 -14.52
N VAL A 387 1.20 -19.94 -15.10
CA VAL A 387 1.53 -19.90 -16.53
C VAL A 387 2.45 -21.07 -16.91
N LEU A 388 3.49 -21.31 -16.13
CA LEU A 388 4.48 -22.37 -16.41
C LEU A 388 3.92 -23.77 -16.18
N THR A 389 3.07 -24.00 -15.18
CA THR A 389 2.42 -25.31 -14.98
C THR A 389 1.47 -25.66 -16.13
N HIS A 390 0.84 -24.66 -16.77
CA HIS A 390 -0.15 -24.86 -17.83
C HIS A 390 0.38 -24.63 -19.25
N CYS A 391 1.67 -24.31 -19.42
CA CYS A 391 2.26 -24.05 -20.73
C CYS A 391 2.36 -25.30 -21.63
N GLY A 392 2.14 -26.49 -21.08
CA GLY A 392 2.17 -27.76 -21.81
C GLY A 392 3.57 -28.26 -22.19
N TYR A 393 4.61 -27.48 -21.89
CA TYR A 393 6.00 -27.80 -22.19
C TYR A 393 6.64 -28.56 -21.01
N LYS A 394 7.40 -29.62 -21.32
CA LYS A 394 8.12 -30.43 -20.32
C LYS A 394 9.62 -30.18 -20.50
N ASP A 395 10.12 -29.21 -19.77
CA ASP A 395 11.54 -28.83 -19.72
C ASP A 395 12.02 -28.93 -18.26
N SER A 396 13.25 -29.40 -18.06
CA SER A 396 13.86 -29.51 -16.73
C SER A 396 13.92 -28.18 -16.00
N ASN A 397 14.12 -27.07 -16.71
CA ASN A 397 14.15 -25.72 -16.15
C ASN A 397 12.78 -25.27 -15.65
N ILE A 398 11.72 -25.65 -16.37
CA ILE A 398 10.33 -25.38 -15.94
C ILE A 398 10.02 -26.18 -14.68
N SER A 399 10.34 -27.47 -14.66
CA SER A 399 10.14 -28.32 -13.49
C SER A 399 10.91 -27.81 -12.27
N ALA A 400 12.17 -27.39 -12.45
CA ALA A 400 13.00 -26.85 -11.38
C ALA A 400 12.42 -25.56 -10.79
N LEU A 401 11.94 -24.63 -11.63
CA LEU A 401 11.33 -23.40 -11.11
C LEU A 401 10.00 -23.68 -10.40
N VAL A 402 9.17 -24.57 -10.96
CA VAL A 402 7.90 -24.97 -10.33
C VAL A 402 8.18 -25.57 -8.95
N GLU A 403 9.13 -26.48 -8.84
CA GLU A 403 9.53 -27.08 -7.56
C GLU A 403 10.04 -26.03 -6.57
N ALA A 404 10.92 -25.12 -6.99
CA ALA A 404 11.42 -24.04 -6.14
C ALA A 404 10.28 -23.14 -5.61
N VAL A 405 9.32 -22.81 -6.48
CA VAL A 405 8.14 -22.03 -6.09
C VAL A 405 7.22 -22.82 -5.15
N GLU A 406 7.04 -24.13 -5.37
CA GLU A 406 6.25 -24.99 -4.47
C GLU A 406 6.88 -25.11 -3.08
N VAL A 407 8.20 -25.31 -3.01
CA VAL A 407 8.97 -25.30 -1.75
C VAL A 407 8.74 -23.98 -1.01
N ARG A 408 8.86 -22.85 -1.71
CA ARG A 408 8.67 -21.52 -1.11
C ARG A 408 7.23 -21.25 -0.66
N ARG A 409 6.25 -21.73 -1.43
CA ARG A 409 4.82 -21.64 -1.08
C ARG A 409 4.53 -22.47 0.16
N GLY A 410 5.27 -23.55 0.40
CA GLY A 410 5.01 -24.49 1.46
C GLY A 410 3.69 -25.25 1.25
N GLN A 411 3.50 -26.32 2.01
CA GLN A 411 2.35 -27.22 1.85
C GLN A 411 1.01 -26.64 2.34
N VAL A 412 1.01 -25.45 2.93
CA VAL A 412 -0.20 -24.83 3.48
C VAL A 412 -1.04 -24.24 2.35
N LYS A 413 -2.17 -24.89 2.08
CA LYS A 413 -3.20 -24.36 1.19
C LYS A 413 -3.80 -23.10 1.81
N MET A 414 -3.73 -21.98 1.08
CA MET A 414 -4.30 -20.73 1.56
C MET A 414 -5.81 -20.70 1.35
N ASP A 415 -6.52 -20.02 2.26
CA ASP A 415 -7.97 -19.89 2.18
C ASP A 415 -8.40 -18.96 1.04
N GLY A 416 -9.36 -19.41 0.22
CA GLY A 416 -10.05 -18.61 -0.79
C GLY A 416 -9.77 -19.04 -2.24
N PRO A 417 -10.36 -18.35 -3.23
CA PRO A 417 -10.26 -18.72 -4.64
C PRO A 417 -8.93 -18.35 -5.30
N SER A 418 -8.14 -17.44 -4.71
CA SER A 418 -6.85 -17.01 -5.25
C SER A 418 -5.75 -17.19 -4.19
N ASP A 419 -4.97 -18.26 -4.36
CA ASP A 419 -3.80 -18.54 -3.51
C ASP A 419 -2.76 -17.40 -3.60
N ALA A 420 -2.60 -16.80 -4.79
CA ALA A 420 -1.75 -15.63 -5.03
C ALA A 420 -2.14 -14.45 -4.15
N ALA A 421 -3.42 -14.06 -4.18
CA ALA A 421 -3.94 -12.95 -3.40
C ALA A 421 -3.86 -13.23 -1.89
N ALA A 422 -4.12 -14.46 -1.46
CA ALA A 422 -4.05 -14.84 -0.05
C ALA A 422 -2.62 -14.72 0.52
N ARG A 423 -1.59 -15.10 -0.26
CA ARG A 423 -0.18 -14.94 0.13
C ARG A 423 0.24 -13.48 0.18
N ALA A 424 -0.14 -12.68 -0.80
CA ALA A 424 0.11 -11.25 -0.80
C ALA A 424 -0.55 -10.54 0.41
N VAL A 425 -1.75 -10.95 0.80
CA VAL A 425 -2.43 -10.47 2.01
C VAL A 425 -1.66 -10.80 3.29
N LYS A 426 -1.04 -11.99 3.35
CA LYS A 426 -0.20 -12.40 4.49
C LYS A 426 1.01 -11.48 4.63
N GLU A 427 1.70 -11.16 3.54
CA GLU A 427 2.85 -10.25 3.55
C GLU A 427 2.49 -8.80 3.89
N MET A 428 1.28 -8.36 3.52
CA MET A 428 0.77 -7.04 3.88
C MET A 428 0.22 -6.96 5.30
N ALA A 429 -0.07 -8.09 5.95
CA ALA A 429 -0.74 -8.13 7.25
C ALA A 429 -0.07 -7.29 8.36
N PRO A 430 1.28 -7.22 8.47
CA PRO A 430 1.95 -6.36 9.45
C PRO A 430 1.62 -4.87 9.33
N LEU A 431 1.20 -4.40 8.14
CA LEU A 431 0.79 -3.02 7.91
C LEU A 431 -0.65 -2.73 8.36
N PHE A 432 -1.46 -3.78 8.60
CA PHE A 432 -2.91 -3.74 8.82
C PHE A 432 -3.34 -4.57 10.05
N ASP A 433 -2.64 -4.39 11.18
CA ASP A 433 -2.94 -5.07 12.45
C ASP A 433 -3.92 -4.27 13.32
N LYS A 434 -4.90 -4.97 13.90
CA LYS A 434 -5.89 -4.49 14.87
C LYS A 434 -5.25 -3.86 16.12
N ARG A 435 -4.04 -4.28 16.53
CA ARG A 435 -3.32 -3.71 17.69
C ARG A 435 -2.85 -2.27 17.44
N ARG A 436 -2.75 -1.86 16.17
CA ARG A 436 -2.49 -0.48 15.75
C ARG A 436 -3.75 0.00 15.03
N PRO A 437 -4.77 0.52 15.72
CA PRO A 437 -6.09 0.87 15.15
C PRO A 437 -6.07 2.00 14.11
N GLN A 438 -4.90 2.33 13.57
CA GLN A 438 -4.70 3.25 12.49
C GLN A 438 -4.61 2.44 11.20
N VAL A 439 -5.55 2.72 10.31
CA VAL A 439 -5.91 1.88 9.16
C VAL A 439 -4.73 1.62 8.19
N VAL A 440 -3.62 2.37 8.33
CA VAL A 440 -2.28 1.98 7.87
C VAL A 440 -1.29 2.51 8.92
N ALA A 441 -0.35 1.68 9.39
CA ALA A 441 0.71 2.10 10.34
C ALA A 441 1.78 3.01 9.68
N ILE A 442 1.34 4.03 8.96
CA ILE A 442 2.19 5.05 8.34
C ILE A 442 2.03 6.31 9.17
N TRP A 443 3.06 6.59 9.96
CA TRP A 443 3.08 7.66 10.96
C TRP A 443 3.94 8.82 10.47
N PHE A 444 3.52 10.02 10.83
CA PHE A 444 4.46 11.09 11.11
C PHE A 444 5.25 10.68 12.35
N SER A 445 6.57 10.90 12.39
CA SER A 445 7.26 10.72 13.66
C SER A 445 6.77 11.83 14.60
N GLU A 446 6.14 11.44 15.71
CA GLU A 446 5.64 12.38 16.72
C GLU A 446 6.77 13.15 17.42
N TYR A 447 8.01 12.65 17.27
CA TYR A 447 9.22 13.27 17.78
C TYR A 447 10.22 13.43 16.65
N ILE A 448 10.64 14.68 16.44
CA ILE A 448 11.76 15.05 15.57
C ILE A 448 12.70 15.86 16.46
N PRO A 449 13.96 15.41 16.69
CA PRO A 449 14.92 16.17 17.46
C PRO A 449 15.04 17.60 16.92
N THR A 450 15.28 18.58 17.80
CA THR A 450 15.41 20.01 17.41
C THR A 450 16.49 20.27 16.37
N ALA A 451 17.49 19.38 16.26
CA ALA A 451 18.54 19.39 15.24
C ALA A 451 18.05 18.98 13.83
N LYS A 452 16.85 18.40 13.72
CA LYS A 452 16.26 17.80 12.51
C LYS A 452 14.98 18.53 12.06
N LYS A 453 14.83 19.83 12.35
CA LYS A 453 13.67 20.65 11.90
C LYS A 453 13.43 20.62 10.38
N PHE A 454 14.45 20.28 9.58
CA PHE A 454 14.28 20.08 8.14
C PHE A 454 13.56 18.76 7.80
N GLU A 455 13.73 17.71 8.61
CA GLU A 455 12.97 16.46 8.49
C GLU A 455 11.48 16.70 8.83
N GLU A 456 11.17 17.65 9.73
CA GLU A 456 9.80 18.09 10.04
C GLU A 456 9.10 18.70 8.81
N LEU A 457 9.82 19.49 8.00
CA LEU A 457 9.33 20.03 6.71
C LEU A 457 9.16 18.96 5.61
N ASN A 458 9.84 17.81 5.78
CA ASN A 458 9.82 16.70 4.83
C ASN A 458 8.79 15.62 5.21
N GLN A 459 8.28 15.66 6.45
CA GLN A 459 7.09 14.94 6.86
C GLN A 459 5.85 15.72 6.40
N ARG A 460 5.22 15.24 5.34
CA ARG A 460 4.04 15.90 4.77
C ARG A 460 2.86 14.97 4.78
N GLN A 461 1.71 15.51 5.19
CA GLN A 461 0.45 14.78 5.24
C GLN A 461 0.14 14.15 3.90
N MET A 462 0.25 14.94 2.82
CA MET A 462 0.07 14.47 1.45
C MET A 462 0.95 13.27 1.05
N LYS A 463 2.20 13.20 1.53
CA LYS A 463 3.11 12.08 1.21
C LYS A 463 2.64 10.79 1.87
N TYR A 464 2.29 10.87 3.13
CA TYR A 464 1.82 9.71 3.89
C TYR A 464 0.41 9.28 3.47
N ASP A 465 -0.47 10.24 3.17
CA ASP A 465 -1.78 10.01 2.57
C ASP A 465 -1.70 9.23 1.26
N TYR A 466 -0.77 9.60 0.38
CA TYR A 466 -0.53 8.86 -0.85
C TYR A 466 -0.13 7.42 -0.58
N TYR A 467 0.81 7.18 0.34
CA TYR A 467 1.20 5.81 0.71
C TYR A 467 0.05 5.03 1.35
N ARG A 468 -0.73 5.67 2.22
CA ARG A 468 -1.93 5.07 2.82
C ARG A 468 -2.86 4.58 1.73
N LEU A 469 -3.21 5.44 0.76
CA LEU A 469 -4.08 5.07 -0.35
C LEU A 469 -3.46 4.04 -1.29
N LYS A 470 -2.16 4.13 -1.58
CA LYS A 470 -1.45 3.19 -2.45
C LYS A 470 -1.50 1.77 -1.89
N TYR A 471 -1.14 1.59 -0.62
CA TYR A 471 -1.13 0.28 0.01
C TYR A 471 -2.53 -0.23 0.30
N TRP A 472 -3.45 0.69 0.68
CA TRP A 472 -4.86 0.34 0.88
C TRP A 472 -5.49 -0.21 -0.39
N ARG A 473 -5.30 0.44 -1.55
CA ARG A 473 -5.85 -0.04 -2.82
C ARG A 473 -5.36 -1.44 -3.16
N PHE A 474 -4.07 -1.69 -3.00
CA PHE A 474 -3.50 -3.01 -3.24
C PHE A 474 -4.08 -4.06 -2.28
N TYR A 475 -4.07 -3.78 -0.97
CA TYR A 475 -4.59 -4.70 0.04
C TYR A 475 -6.07 -5.03 -0.16
N ILE A 476 -6.91 -4.01 -0.39
CA ILE A 476 -8.34 -4.20 -0.67
C ILE A 476 -8.57 -4.94 -1.99
N GLY A 477 -7.75 -4.68 -3.02
CA GLY A 477 -7.76 -5.43 -4.28
C GLY A 477 -7.52 -6.92 -4.06
N MET A 478 -6.50 -7.28 -3.27
CA MET A 478 -6.21 -8.69 -2.95
C MET A 478 -7.34 -9.34 -2.15
N LEU A 479 -7.93 -8.64 -1.18
CA LEU A 479 -9.10 -9.14 -0.45
C LEU A 479 -10.33 -9.33 -1.35
N GLN A 480 -10.51 -8.46 -2.36
CA GLN A 480 -11.58 -8.58 -3.34
C GLN A 480 -11.38 -9.82 -4.21
N GLU A 481 -10.19 -10.01 -4.76
CA GLU A 481 -9.83 -11.17 -5.59
C GLU A 481 -9.98 -12.48 -4.81
N ASN A 482 -9.54 -12.49 -3.55
CA ASN A 482 -9.71 -13.64 -2.67
C ASN A 482 -11.13 -13.77 -2.08
N MET A 483 -12.10 -13.00 -2.58
CA MET A 483 -13.51 -13.04 -2.16
C MET A 483 -13.71 -12.93 -0.64
N ALA A 484 -12.82 -12.23 0.07
CA ALA A 484 -12.73 -12.21 1.54
C ALA A 484 -13.72 -11.21 2.17
N TYR A 485 -15.03 -11.39 1.93
CA TYR A 485 -16.08 -10.45 2.34
C TYR A 485 -16.08 -10.12 3.85
N ALA A 486 -15.82 -11.10 4.71
CA ALA A 486 -15.79 -10.90 6.16
C ALA A 486 -14.65 -9.96 6.56
N ARG A 487 -13.46 -10.17 5.98
CA ARG A 487 -12.30 -9.31 6.20
C ARG A 487 -12.52 -7.91 5.64
N LEU A 488 -13.11 -7.79 4.44
CA LEU A 488 -13.51 -6.50 3.89
C LEU A 488 -14.48 -5.73 4.80
N LYS A 489 -15.44 -6.44 5.43
CA LYS A 489 -16.35 -5.83 6.42
C LYS A 489 -15.61 -5.39 7.68
N GLU A 490 -14.68 -6.20 8.17
CA GLU A 490 -13.85 -5.88 9.34
C GLU A 490 -13.03 -4.62 9.11
N VAL A 491 -12.27 -4.55 8.01
CA VAL A 491 -11.43 -3.38 7.70
C VAL A 491 -12.28 -2.13 7.43
N GLY A 492 -13.47 -2.27 6.85
CA GLY A 492 -14.44 -1.17 6.74
C GLY A 492 -14.91 -0.66 8.11
N THR A 493 -15.07 -1.56 9.08
CA THR A 493 -15.40 -1.19 10.47
C THR A 493 -14.23 -0.46 11.13
N TRP A 494 -12.98 -0.81 10.83
CA TRP A 494 -11.81 -0.08 11.31
C TRP A 494 -11.78 1.35 10.77
N VAL A 495 -12.07 1.55 9.48
CA VAL A 495 -12.20 2.89 8.88
C VAL A 495 -13.29 3.71 9.56
N LEU A 496 -14.44 3.11 9.85
CA LEU A 496 -15.54 3.78 10.54
C LEU A 496 -15.26 4.06 12.03
N ALA A 497 -14.44 3.22 12.68
CA ALA A 497 -14.00 3.41 14.06
C ALA A 497 -12.86 4.44 14.18
N CYS A 498 -12.23 4.79 13.06
CA CYS A 498 -11.20 5.82 13.02
C CYS A 498 -11.80 7.17 13.44
N LYS A 499 -11.20 7.79 14.46
CA LYS A 499 -11.64 9.11 14.96
C LYS A 499 -11.09 10.28 14.14
N GLU A 500 -10.21 9.99 13.18
CA GLU A 500 -9.60 10.97 12.30
C GLU A 500 -10.61 11.41 11.23
N GLU A 501 -11.02 12.68 11.28
CA GLU A 501 -11.85 13.30 10.25
C GLU A 501 -10.91 13.84 9.16
N HIS A 502 -10.63 12.99 8.16
CA HIS A 502 -9.72 13.31 7.06
C HIS A 502 -10.24 12.69 5.74
N ASP A 503 -10.04 13.39 4.62
CA ASP A 503 -10.56 12.97 3.30
C ASP A 503 -10.05 11.59 2.89
N VAL A 504 -8.79 11.29 3.19
CA VAL A 504 -8.18 9.97 2.94
C VAL A 504 -8.94 8.84 3.61
N ILE A 505 -9.40 9.02 4.85
CA ILE A 505 -10.19 7.99 5.56
C ILE A 505 -11.52 7.77 4.85
N SER A 506 -12.15 8.85 4.35
CA SER A 506 -13.38 8.75 3.54
C SER A 506 -13.12 8.04 2.20
N ILE A 507 -12.02 8.36 1.51
CA ILE A 507 -11.65 7.67 0.26
C ILE A 507 -11.37 6.18 0.52
N MET A 508 -10.67 5.86 1.60
CA MET A 508 -10.41 4.48 2.03
C MET A 508 -11.72 3.73 2.27
N LEU A 509 -12.71 4.35 2.92
CA LEU A 509 -14.05 3.77 3.10
C LEU A 509 -14.71 3.48 1.75
N GLY A 510 -14.67 4.43 0.81
CA GLY A 510 -15.21 4.26 -0.54
C GLY A 510 -14.59 3.08 -1.29
N ILE A 511 -13.26 2.94 -1.21
CA ILE A 511 -12.52 1.80 -1.81
C ILE A 511 -13.00 0.46 -1.21
N VAL A 512 -13.16 0.38 0.12
CA VAL A 512 -13.65 -0.84 0.77
C VAL A 512 -15.09 -1.15 0.36
N LEU A 513 -15.97 -0.15 0.36
CA LEU A 513 -17.37 -0.33 -0.01
C LEU A 513 -17.50 -0.78 -1.46
N GLN A 514 -16.71 -0.23 -2.38
CA GLN A 514 -16.69 -0.66 -3.78
C GLN A 514 -16.28 -2.14 -3.91
N ALA A 515 -15.19 -2.53 -3.25
CA ALA A 515 -14.73 -3.93 -3.26
C ALA A 515 -15.75 -4.89 -2.63
N ARG A 516 -16.38 -4.49 -1.51
CA ARG A 516 -17.45 -5.26 -0.88
C ARG A 516 -18.64 -5.46 -1.80
N GLY A 517 -19.06 -4.43 -2.53
CA GLY A 517 -20.15 -4.52 -3.49
C GLY A 517 -19.85 -5.52 -4.60
N LYS A 518 -18.63 -5.50 -5.15
CA LYS A 518 -18.18 -6.46 -6.17
C LYS A 518 -18.20 -7.90 -5.66
N VAL A 519 -17.61 -8.15 -4.48
CA VAL A 519 -17.61 -9.50 -3.86
C VAL A 519 -19.03 -9.96 -3.53
N LEU A 520 -19.89 -9.06 -3.03
CA LEU A 520 -21.27 -9.38 -2.74
C LEU A 520 -22.02 -9.81 -3.99
N ARG A 521 -21.90 -9.08 -5.11
CA ARG A 521 -22.50 -9.47 -6.38
C ARG A 521 -22.03 -10.82 -6.88
N ALA A 522 -20.72 -11.06 -6.89
CA ALA A 522 -20.17 -12.33 -7.33
C ALA A 522 -20.70 -13.51 -6.48
N ARG A 523 -20.82 -13.33 -5.16
CA ARG A 523 -21.44 -14.33 -4.27
C ARG A 523 -22.93 -14.53 -4.53
N LEU A 524 -23.67 -13.44 -4.76
CA LEU A 524 -25.09 -13.50 -5.11
C LEU A 524 -25.29 -14.24 -6.44
N GLN A 525 -24.42 -14.00 -7.42
CA GLN A 525 -24.44 -14.70 -8.70
C GLN A 525 -24.31 -16.21 -8.52
N GLY A 526 -23.31 -16.68 -7.77
CA GLY A 526 -23.14 -18.11 -7.48
C GLY A 526 -24.36 -18.74 -6.78
N VAL A 527 -24.99 -18.03 -5.83
CA VAL A 527 -26.19 -18.52 -5.14
C VAL A 527 -27.37 -18.62 -6.11
N MET A 528 -27.58 -17.62 -6.96
CA MET A 528 -28.67 -17.63 -7.94
C MET A 528 -28.53 -18.71 -9.00
N ASP A 529 -27.32 -18.97 -9.48
CA ASP A 529 -27.08 -20.03 -10.46
C ASP A 529 -27.32 -21.40 -9.83
N THR A 530 -26.94 -21.60 -8.56
CA THR A 530 -27.23 -22.82 -7.80
C THR A 530 -28.73 -23.05 -7.62
N MET A 531 -29.48 -22.01 -7.25
CA MET A 531 -30.95 -22.07 -7.10
C MET A 531 -31.69 -22.37 -8.41
N ARG A 532 -31.13 -21.97 -9.56
CA ARG A 532 -31.71 -22.27 -10.87
C ARG A 532 -31.50 -23.74 -11.23
N SER A 533 -30.30 -24.28 -11.00
CA SER A 533 -30.02 -25.69 -11.30
C SER A 533 -30.93 -26.63 -10.50
N THR A 534 -31.16 -26.34 -9.22
CA THR A 534 -32.10 -27.13 -8.39
C THR A 534 -33.55 -27.01 -8.85
N ASN A 535 -34.02 -25.84 -9.32
CA ASN A 535 -35.38 -25.68 -9.85
C ASN A 535 -35.60 -26.40 -11.19
N VAL A 536 -34.56 -26.55 -12.02
CA VAL A 536 -34.62 -27.31 -13.29
C VAL A 536 -34.64 -28.82 -13.02
N GLU A 537 -33.88 -29.31 -12.02
CA GLU A 537 -33.92 -30.73 -11.63
C GLU A 537 -35.26 -31.13 -10.98
N VAL A 538 -35.87 -30.23 -10.20
CA VAL A 538 -37.20 -30.45 -9.60
C VAL A 538 -38.32 -30.51 -10.66
N THR A 539 -38.17 -29.80 -11.77
CA THR A 539 -39.14 -29.83 -12.89
C THR A 539 -38.89 -30.97 -13.88
N ALA A 540 -37.66 -31.49 -13.97
CA ALA A 540 -37.31 -32.60 -14.86
C ALA A 540 -37.52 -33.99 -14.23
N THR A 541 -37.60 -34.12 -12.91
CA THR A 541 -37.70 -35.42 -12.20
C THR A 541 -39.13 -35.85 -11.83
N SER A 542 -40.17 -35.33 -12.51
CA SER A 542 -41.52 -35.87 -12.36
C SER A 542 -41.71 -37.26 -12.98
N GLU A 543 -40.73 -37.78 -13.74
CA GLU A 543 -40.76 -39.13 -14.32
C GLU A 543 -39.36 -39.76 -14.35
N SER A 544 -38.95 -40.42 -13.26
CA SER A 544 -38.24 -41.72 -13.28
C SER A 544 -37.57 -42.02 -11.93
N THR A 545 -37.54 -43.32 -11.64
CA THR A 545 -37.14 -43.97 -10.40
C THR A 545 -35.62 -43.95 -10.13
N ASP A 546 -35.30 -43.60 -8.88
CA ASP A 546 -34.33 -44.22 -7.96
C ASP A 546 -32.90 -44.54 -8.45
N SER A 547 -31.95 -43.67 -8.10
CA SER A 547 -30.70 -44.01 -7.37
C SER A 547 -29.78 -42.77 -7.27
N MET A 548 -29.27 -42.50 -6.06
CA MET A 548 -28.37 -41.39 -5.67
C MET A 548 -28.90 -39.97 -5.86
N ARG A 549 -29.78 -39.55 -4.93
CA ARG A 549 -30.32 -38.19 -4.82
C ARG A 549 -29.32 -37.26 -4.10
N PRO A 550 -28.85 -36.15 -4.70
CA PRO A 550 -28.35 -35.02 -3.94
C PRO A 550 -29.46 -34.53 -3.00
N GLN A 551 -29.12 -34.11 -1.78
CA GLN A 551 -30.11 -33.61 -0.80
C GLN A 551 -30.92 -32.44 -1.40
N LEU A 552 -32.17 -32.69 -1.80
CA LEU A 552 -33.09 -31.64 -2.26
C LEU A 552 -33.39 -30.69 -1.10
N LEU A 553 -33.01 -29.41 -1.26
CA LEU A 553 -33.45 -28.34 -0.36
C LEU A 553 -34.97 -28.16 -0.49
N GLY A 554 -35.68 -28.08 0.63
CA GLY A 554 -37.11 -27.77 0.63
C GLY A 554 -37.40 -26.34 0.17
N VAL A 555 -38.60 -26.07 -0.37
CA VAL A 555 -39.02 -24.73 -0.85
C VAL A 555 -38.82 -23.66 0.23
N ASP A 556 -39.14 -23.96 1.49
CA ASP A 556 -38.93 -23.04 2.62
C ASP A 556 -37.44 -22.72 2.86
N GLN A 557 -36.54 -23.69 2.64
CA GLN A 557 -35.10 -23.49 2.77
C GLN A 557 -34.54 -22.61 1.64
N LEU A 558 -35.13 -22.68 0.45
CA LEU A 558 -34.79 -21.82 -0.69
C LEU A 558 -35.28 -20.38 -0.46
N VAL A 559 -36.50 -20.19 0.04
CA VAL A 559 -37.03 -18.88 0.44
C VAL A 559 -36.16 -18.25 1.52
N ASP A 560 -35.80 -19.01 2.56
CA ASP A 560 -34.90 -18.56 3.62
C ASP A 560 -33.52 -18.15 3.08
N ALA A 561 -32.99 -18.89 2.10
CA ALA A 561 -31.73 -18.54 1.46
C ALA A 561 -31.84 -17.23 0.68
N VAL A 562 -32.93 -17.00 -0.06
CA VAL A 562 -33.20 -15.72 -0.76
C VAL A 562 -33.31 -14.57 0.24
N LEU A 563 -34.10 -14.73 1.31
CA LEU A 563 -34.25 -13.71 2.35
C LEU A 563 -32.92 -13.40 3.06
N LYS A 564 -32.07 -14.40 3.33
CA LYS A 564 -30.72 -14.19 3.89
C LYS A 564 -29.83 -13.37 2.96
N GLN A 565 -29.92 -13.60 1.65
CA GLN A 565 -29.16 -12.82 0.67
C GLN A 565 -29.70 -11.39 0.54
N LEU A 566 -31.03 -11.23 0.55
CA LEU A 566 -31.66 -9.91 0.53
C LEU A 566 -31.29 -9.09 1.76
N ALA A 567 -31.27 -9.68 2.95
CA ALA A 567 -30.84 -9.02 4.19
C ALA A 567 -29.38 -8.53 4.11
N LYS A 568 -28.48 -9.31 3.47
CA LYS A 568 -27.08 -8.93 3.26
C LYS A 568 -26.97 -7.75 2.28
N ALA A 569 -27.68 -7.82 1.16
CA ALA A 569 -27.73 -6.74 0.18
C ALA A 569 -28.30 -5.45 0.76
N TYR A 570 -29.39 -5.55 1.52
CA TYR A 570 -30.00 -4.42 2.21
C TYR A 570 -29.08 -3.78 3.25
N THR A 571 -28.39 -4.60 4.06
CA THR A 571 -27.43 -4.07 5.05
C THR A 571 -26.28 -3.33 4.37
N TYR A 572 -25.75 -3.89 3.28
CA TYR A 572 -24.70 -3.23 2.50
C TYR A 572 -25.20 -1.93 1.86
N TYR A 573 -26.41 -1.93 1.29
CA TYR A 573 -27.06 -0.73 0.76
C TYR A 573 -27.17 0.37 1.82
N LEU A 574 -27.67 0.06 3.03
CA LEU A 574 -27.74 1.03 4.12
C LEU A 574 -26.38 1.60 4.49
N GLU A 575 -25.34 0.76 4.59
CA GLU A 575 -23.98 1.22 4.87
C GLU A 575 -23.43 2.17 3.79
N VAL A 576 -23.78 1.97 2.52
CA VAL A 576 -23.40 2.86 1.41
C VAL A 576 -24.20 4.16 1.47
N VAL A 577 -25.51 4.10 1.73
CA VAL A 577 -26.37 5.28 1.91
C VAL A 577 -25.86 6.15 3.05
N ASP A 578 -25.54 5.56 4.19
CA ASP A 578 -24.99 6.26 5.37
C ASP A 578 -23.63 6.90 5.06
N ALA A 579 -22.82 6.27 4.21
CA ALA A 579 -21.53 6.80 3.78
C ALA A 579 -21.64 7.85 2.65
N GLN A 580 -22.77 7.95 1.96
CA GLN A 580 -22.91 8.79 0.77
C GLN A 580 -22.63 10.29 1.00
N PRO A 581 -23.09 10.91 2.12
CA PRO A 581 -22.82 12.33 2.37
C PRO A 581 -21.33 12.66 2.47
N ARG A 582 -20.54 11.75 3.06
CA ARG A 582 -19.08 11.93 3.19
C ARG A 582 -18.34 11.59 1.89
N LEU A 583 -18.79 10.60 1.12
CA LEU A 583 -18.11 10.15 -0.10
C LEU A 583 -18.29 11.12 -1.26
N THR A 584 -19.47 11.73 -1.39
CA THR A 584 -19.80 12.66 -2.50
C THR A 584 -18.89 13.88 -2.55
N GLN A 585 -18.29 14.27 -1.42
CA GLN A 585 -17.40 15.41 -1.34
C GLN A 585 -15.94 15.10 -1.75
N VAL A 586 -15.53 13.83 -1.68
CA VAL A 586 -14.10 13.46 -1.74
C VAL A 586 -13.75 12.45 -2.83
N MET A 587 -14.74 11.69 -3.32
CA MET A 587 -14.54 10.57 -4.23
C MET A 587 -15.40 10.73 -5.48
N GLU A 588 -14.73 10.84 -6.63
CA GLU A 588 -15.37 10.77 -7.94
C GLU A 588 -16.03 9.40 -8.13
N GLY A 589 -17.25 9.37 -8.67
CA GLY A 589 -18.01 8.12 -8.83
C GLY A 589 -18.69 7.61 -7.56
N SER A 590 -18.85 8.42 -6.49
CA SER A 590 -19.68 8.03 -5.33
C SER A 590 -21.14 7.75 -5.71
N GLY A 591 -21.70 8.46 -6.69
CA GLY A 591 -23.04 8.20 -7.22
C GLY A 591 -23.14 6.80 -7.84
N LEU A 592 -22.14 6.43 -8.65
CA LEU A 592 -22.02 5.10 -9.22
C LEU A 592 -21.89 4.02 -8.13
N LEU A 593 -21.23 4.30 -7.00
CA LEU A 593 -21.17 3.37 -5.87
C LEU A 593 -22.56 3.11 -5.25
N LEU A 594 -23.40 4.13 -5.13
CA LEU A 594 -24.77 4.01 -4.61
C LEU A 594 -25.65 3.20 -5.56
N GLU A 595 -25.67 3.54 -6.85
CA GLU A 595 -26.37 2.76 -7.89
C GLU A 595 -25.92 1.29 -7.88
N ASN A 596 -24.63 1.09 -7.64
CA ASN A 596 -24.04 -0.22 -7.51
C ASN A 596 -24.46 -0.99 -6.23
N ALA A 597 -24.91 -0.30 -5.19
CA ALA A 597 -25.43 -0.91 -3.97
C ALA A 597 -26.93 -1.20 -4.05
N GLU A 598 -27.67 -0.43 -4.85
CA GLU A 598 -29.09 -0.63 -5.15
C GLU A 598 -29.33 -1.93 -5.95
N LEU A 599 -28.54 -2.14 -7.01
CA LEU A 599 -28.74 -3.24 -7.95
C LEU A 599 -28.85 -4.63 -7.30
N PRO A 600 -27.94 -5.06 -6.40
CA PRO A 600 -28.03 -6.38 -5.77
C PRO A 600 -29.28 -6.54 -4.90
N MET A 601 -29.70 -5.48 -4.22
CA MET A 601 -30.90 -5.51 -3.37
C MET A 601 -32.16 -5.66 -4.23
N VAL A 602 -32.31 -4.80 -5.24
CA VAL A 602 -33.44 -4.80 -6.18
C VAL A 602 -33.52 -6.15 -6.89
N ALA A 603 -32.40 -6.65 -7.42
CA ALA A 603 -32.35 -7.92 -8.13
C ALA A 603 -32.85 -9.08 -7.25
N VAL A 604 -32.26 -9.27 -6.06
CA VAL A 604 -32.61 -10.37 -5.14
C VAL A 604 -34.07 -10.30 -4.71
N PHE A 605 -34.59 -9.10 -4.44
CA PHE A 605 -35.99 -8.90 -4.11
C PHE A 605 -36.92 -9.39 -5.24
N PHE A 606 -36.73 -8.91 -6.46
CA PHE A 606 -37.62 -9.26 -7.57
C PHE A 606 -37.52 -10.72 -8.00
N MET A 607 -36.35 -11.35 -7.88
CA MET A 607 -36.26 -12.80 -8.08
C MET A 607 -37.01 -13.58 -7.00
N GLY A 608 -36.99 -13.09 -5.76
CA GLY A 608 -37.76 -13.69 -4.67
C GLY A 608 -39.27 -13.58 -4.90
N VAL A 609 -39.75 -12.39 -5.25
CA VAL A 609 -41.18 -12.14 -5.54
C VAL A 609 -41.67 -12.95 -6.76
N THR A 610 -40.84 -13.08 -7.81
CA THR A 610 -41.22 -13.86 -9.01
C THR A 610 -41.17 -15.36 -8.79
N ALA A 611 -40.18 -15.87 -8.06
CA ALA A 611 -40.04 -17.31 -7.82
C ALA A 611 -40.94 -17.83 -6.69
N TYR A 612 -41.25 -16.98 -5.70
CA TYR A 612 -41.98 -17.36 -4.48
C TYR A 612 -43.08 -16.34 -4.13
N PRO A 613 -44.05 -16.09 -5.03
CA PRO A 613 -45.05 -15.03 -4.87
C PRO A 613 -45.96 -15.23 -3.65
N SER A 614 -46.16 -16.46 -3.18
CA SER A 614 -46.94 -16.76 -1.97
C SER A 614 -46.21 -16.50 -0.66
N GLN A 615 -44.87 -16.46 -0.67
CA GLN A 615 -44.03 -16.32 0.53
C GLN A 615 -43.36 -14.93 0.62
N MET A 616 -43.14 -14.28 -0.53
CA MET A 616 -42.58 -12.93 -0.63
C MET A 616 -43.62 -12.00 -1.29
N LEU A 617 -44.62 -11.61 -0.49
CA LEU A 617 -45.72 -10.75 -0.94
C LEU A 617 -45.24 -9.31 -1.14
N LEU A 618 -45.66 -8.70 -2.24
CA LEU A 618 -45.55 -7.26 -2.44
C LEU A 618 -46.53 -6.53 -1.50
N LEU A 619 -46.12 -5.36 -1.01
CA LEU A 619 -47.02 -4.46 -0.30
C LEU A 619 -48.13 -3.99 -1.23
N GLU A 620 -49.31 -3.72 -0.67
CA GLU A 620 -50.50 -3.29 -1.44
C GLU A 620 -50.22 -2.05 -2.31
N LYS A 621 -49.45 -1.10 -1.78
CA LYS A 621 -49.00 0.11 -2.51
C LYS A 621 -48.10 -0.16 -3.71
N ASP A 622 -47.42 -1.31 -3.72
CA ASP A 622 -46.40 -1.69 -4.70
C ASP A 622 -46.94 -2.73 -5.73
N MET A 623 -48.19 -3.18 -5.58
CA MET A 623 -48.81 -4.14 -6.51
C MET A 623 -48.92 -3.62 -7.95
N VAL A 624 -48.95 -2.29 -8.12
CA VAL A 624 -49.00 -1.60 -9.42
C VAL A 624 -47.73 -1.85 -10.25
N LEU A 625 -46.64 -2.32 -9.64
CA LEU A 625 -45.37 -2.60 -10.32
C LEU A 625 -45.39 -3.86 -11.19
N MET A 626 -46.38 -4.73 -11.03
CA MET A 626 -46.59 -5.91 -11.87
C MET A 626 -47.25 -5.52 -13.20
N ASP A 627 -46.69 -4.50 -13.87
CA ASP A 627 -47.15 -4.01 -15.16
C ASP A 627 -46.80 -5.00 -16.30
N ARG A 628 -47.18 -4.64 -17.53
CA ARG A 628 -46.99 -5.52 -18.70
C ARG A 628 -45.52 -5.79 -19.02
N ASP A 629 -44.59 -4.93 -18.60
CA ASP A 629 -43.16 -5.00 -18.92
C ASP A 629 -42.31 -5.52 -17.75
N PHE A 630 -42.91 -5.74 -16.58
CA PHE A 630 -42.28 -6.23 -15.36
C PHE A 630 -41.33 -7.42 -15.57
N LEU A 631 -41.78 -8.49 -16.23
CA LEU A 631 -40.95 -9.70 -16.45
C LEU A 631 -39.75 -9.43 -17.37
N ASN A 632 -39.90 -8.54 -18.35
CA ASN A 632 -38.81 -8.12 -19.24
C ASN A 632 -37.77 -7.33 -18.43
N ASN A 633 -38.21 -6.42 -17.56
CA ASN A 633 -37.36 -5.62 -16.70
C ASN A 633 -36.62 -6.47 -15.66
N VAL A 634 -37.28 -7.46 -15.05
CA VAL A 634 -36.63 -8.44 -14.16
C VAL A 634 -35.53 -9.21 -14.90
N THR A 635 -35.76 -9.57 -16.17
CA THR A 635 -34.77 -10.26 -17.00
C THR A 635 -33.55 -9.35 -17.28
N VAL A 636 -33.77 -8.07 -17.58
CA VAL A 636 -32.70 -7.07 -17.76
C VAL A 636 -31.89 -6.91 -16.47
N ILE A 637 -32.54 -6.75 -15.32
CA ILE A 637 -31.90 -6.62 -14.00
C ILE A 637 -31.04 -7.86 -13.67
N LYS A 638 -31.56 -9.06 -13.94
CA LYS A 638 -30.84 -10.31 -13.74
C LYS A 638 -29.61 -10.41 -14.65
N ASN A 639 -29.72 -9.99 -15.89
CA ASN A 639 -28.60 -9.98 -16.83
C ASN A 639 -27.54 -8.94 -16.45
N ALA A 640 -27.94 -7.79 -15.92
CA ALA A 640 -27.03 -6.78 -15.40
C ALA A 640 -26.22 -7.29 -14.21
N LEU A 641 -26.88 -7.97 -13.27
CA LEU A 641 -26.21 -8.61 -12.13
C LEU A 641 -25.20 -9.67 -12.59
N ARG A 642 -25.52 -10.45 -13.64
CA ARG A 642 -24.61 -11.43 -14.26
C ARG A 642 -23.39 -10.83 -14.94
N ARG A 643 -23.60 -9.76 -15.71
CA ARG A 643 -22.53 -9.10 -16.47
C ARG A 643 -21.66 -8.20 -15.62
N ASN A 644 -21.99 -8.04 -14.34
CA ASN A 644 -21.37 -7.07 -13.44
C ASN A 644 -21.40 -5.65 -14.01
N GLU A 645 -22.47 -5.34 -14.74
CA GLU A 645 -22.71 -4.05 -15.37
C GLU A 645 -23.86 -3.36 -14.63
N LEU A 646 -23.87 -2.03 -14.64
CA LEU A 646 -25.12 -1.35 -14.37
C LEU A 646 -26.11 -1.76 -15.47
N PRO A 647 -27.37 -2.05 -15.13
CA PRO A 647 -28.35 -2.35 -16.16
C PRO A 647 -28.34 -1.20 -17.18
N PRO A 648 -28.20 -1.47 -18.49
CA PRO A 648 -28.54 -0.46 -19.48
C PRO A 648 -29.94 0.01 -19.11
N ARG A 649 -30.08 1.32 -18.87
CA ARG A 649 -31.26 1.96 -18.27
C ARG A 649 -32.52 1.17 -18.64
N ILE A 650 -33.15 0.58 -17.63
CA ILE A 650 -34.34 -0.27 -17.79
C ILE A 650 -35.29 0.41 -18.78
N TYR A 651 -35.78 -0.35 -19.76
CA TYR A 651 -36.72 0.19 -20.73
C TYR A 651 -37.95 0.71 -19.97
N ASP A 652 -38.16 2.01 -19.98
CA ASP A 652 -39.46 2.61 -19.70
C ASP A 652 -39.98 3.30 -20.95
N ALA A 653 -41.30 3.28 -21.10
CA ALA A 653 -42.00 4.11 -22.06
C ALA A 653 -42.16 5.57 -21.55
N GLU A 654 -41.76 5.86 -20.30
CA GLU A 654 -42.08 7.09 -19.56
C GLU A 654 -40.92 7.60 -18.66
N ASP A 655 -39.82 8.05 -19.26
CA ASP A 655 -38.86 9.00 -18.66
C ASP A 655 -38.32 8.71 -17.23
N ARG A 656 -37.62 7.58 -17.03
CA ARG A 656 -36.75 7.28 -15.87
C ARG A 656 -37.44 7.06 -14.51
N GLU A 657 -38.74 6.81 -14.43
CA GLU A 657 -39.41 6.56 -13.14
C GLU A 657 -39.40 5.11 -12.66
N ALA A 658 -39.20 4.12 -13.56
CA ALA A 658 -39.38 2.70 -13.22
C ALA A 658 -38.35 2.18 -12.21
N TRP A 659 -37.07 2.55 -12.35
CA TRP A 659 -36.02 2.12 -11.40
C TRP A 659 -36.27 2.61 -9.98
N ARG A 660 -36.71 3.86 -9.83
CA ARG A 660 -37.01 4.44 -8.52
C ARG A 660 -38.17 3.71 -7.85
N LYS A 661 -39.24 3.43 -8.60
CA LYS A 661 -40.39 2.64 -8.15
C LYS A 661 -39.98 1.22 -7.70
N TYR A 662 -39.11 0.56 -8.45
CA TYR A 662 -38.54 -0.76 -8.11
C TYR A 662 -37.66 -0.73 -6.86
N LEU A 663 -36.83 0.30 -6.73
CA LEU A 663 -36.01 0.52 -5.55
C LEU A 663 -36.86 0.76 -4.30
N ASP A 664 -37.88 1.62 -4.40
CA ASP A 664 -38.77 1.97 -3.28
C ASP A 664 -39.56 0.76 -2.78
N ALA A 665 -40.02 -0.12 -3.68
CA ALA A 665 -40.69 -1.37 -3.29
C ALA A 665 -39.74 -2.35 -2.61
N ALA A 666 -38.55 -2.57 -3.17
CA ALA A 666 -37.54 -3.43 -2.56
C ALA A 666 -37.15 -2.93 -1.15
N ARG A 667 -36.99 -1.61 -1.01
CA ARG A 667 -36.71 -0.96 0.26
C ARG A 667 -37.87 -1.11 1.25
N SER A 668 -39.09 -0.83 0.82
CA SER A 668 -40.29 -0.92 1.67
C SER A 668 -40.48 -2.33 2.22
N PHE A 669 -40.31 -3.34 1.37
CA PHE A 669 -40.33 -4.75 1.79
C PHE A 669 -39.24 -5.05 2.82
N CYS A 670 -38.00 -4.58 2.59
CA CYS A 670 -36.90 -4.80 3.53
C CYS A 670 -37.10 -4.07 4.86
N GLU A 671 -37.68 -2.86 4.86
CA GLU A 671 -37.99 -2.09 6.05
C GLU A 671 -39.09 -2.74 6.89
N GLU A 672 -40.11 -3.31 6.27
CA GLU A 672 -41.16 -4.08 6.94
C GLU A 672 -40.62 -5.42 7.50
N LYS A 673 -39.79 -6.11 6.72
CA LYS A 673 -39.24 -7.42 7.10
C LYS A 673 -38.16 -7.33 8.18
N TRP A 674 -37.34 -6.27 8.15
CA TRP A 674 -36.23 -6.03 9.07
C TRP A 674 -36.20 -4.59 9.60
N PRO A 675 -37.21 -4.18 10.39
CA PRO A 675 -37.30 -2.82 10.93
C PRO A 675 -36.12 -2.48 11.86
N GLU A 676 -35.48 -3.49 12.47
CA GLU A 676 -34.29 -3.32 13.30
C GLU A 676 -33.05 -2.88 12.53
N ARG A 677 -33.05 -2.99 11.20
CA ARG A 677 -31.93 -2.60 10.33
C ARG A 677 -32.05 -1.15 9.86
N SER A 678 -33.25 -0.72 9.49
CA SER A 678 -33.54 0.69 9.16
C SER A 678 -33.42 1.61 10.40
N GLY A 679 -33.64 1.07 11.61
CA GLY A 679 -33.49 1.79 12.87
C GLY A 679 -32.07 1.84 13.47
N LYS A 680 -31.05 1.23 12.84
CA LYS A 680 -29.67 1.21 13.33
C LYS A 680 -28.78 2.34 12.84
N GLY A 681 -29.38 3.37 12.23
CA GLY A 681 -28.90 4.73 12.43
C GLY A 681 -29.07 5.11 13.91
N LYS A 682 -28.13 4.70 14.76
CA LYS A 682 -27.92 5.39 16.04
C LYS A 682 -27.47 6.81 15.71
N VAL A 683 -28.44 7.69 15.45
CA VAL A 683 -28.40 8.99 16.10
C VAL A 683 -28.21 8.68 17.57
N ALA A 684 -27.11 9.16 18.14
CA ALA A 684 -26.67 8.94 19.50
C ALA A 684 -27.85 8.81 20.47
N LYS A 685 -28.15 7.58 20.92
CA LYS A 685 -28.98 7.33 22.10
C LYS A 685 -28.15 7.67 23.35
N SER A 686 -27.82 8.95 23.45
CA SER A 686 -27.26 9.65 24.60
C SER A 686 -27.93 11.03 24.65
N ARG A 687 -29.26 11.06 24.61
CA ARG A 687 -30.06 12.27 24.88
C ARG A 687 -31.54 11.94 25.09
N SER A 688 -31.83 10.99 25.97
CA SER A 688 -33.13 10.97 26.65
C SER A 688 -33.02 10.24 27.99
N ARG A 689 -32.30 10.85 28.92
CA ARG A 689 -32.59 10.66 30.34
C ARG A 689 -32.62 12.04 30.97
N MET A 690 -33.72 12.75 30.76
CA MET A 690 -34.14 13.77 31.71
C MET A 690 -34.31 13.05 33.04
N LYS A 691 -33.37 13.27 33.96
CA LYS A 691 -33.56 12.98 35.38
C LYS A 691 -34.70 13.89 35.84
N PRO A 692 -35.76 13.38 36.49
CA PRO A 692 -36.72 14.25 37.13
C PRO A 692 -36.01 15.01 38.24
N SER A 693 -36.20 16.33 38.26
CA SER A 693 -35.77 17.22 39.32
C SER A 693 -36.44 16.80 40.63
N GLY A 694 -35.71 16.06 41.46
CA GLY A 694 -36.01 15.91 42.88
C GLY A 694 -35.45 17.12 43.61
N GLY A 695 -36.34 17.91 44.21
CA GLY A 695 -36.01 19.11 44.95
C GLY A 695 -35.17 18.85 46.19
N SER A 696 -34.26 19.78 46.47
CA SER A 696 -33.83 20.09 47.82
C SER A 696 -34.01 21.58 48.01
N THR A 697 -35.09 21.91 48.71
CA THR A 697 -35.35 23.16 49.40
C THR A 697 -34.17 23.59 50.26
N SER A 698 -33.79 24.86 50.16
CA SER A 698 -33.37 25.64 51.33
C SER A 698 -33.68 27.10 51.08
N GLU A 699 -34.77 27.54 51.72
CA GLU A 699 -35.21 28.91 51.84
C GLU A 699 -34.15 29.75 52.57
N THR A 700 -33.81 30.91 52.01
CA THR A 700 -33.34 32.05 52.80
C THR A 700 -34.56 32.87 53.21
N ASN A 701 -34.81 33.00 54.52
CA ASN A 701 -35.45 34.20 55.05
C ASN A 701 -34.90 34.51 56.45
N THR A 702 -34.02 35.51 56.45
CA THR A 702 -33.98 36.66 57.36
C THR A 702 -34.75 36.55 58.67
N SER A 703 -34.00 36.54 59.77
CA SER A 703 -34.38 37.17 61.03
C SER A 703 -33.19 37.99 61.54
N GLN A 704 -33.37 39.30 61.60
CA GLN A 704 -32.57 40.25 62.38
C GLN A 704 -33.52 40.90 63.41
N PRO A 705 -33.03 41.58 64.46
CA PRO A 705 -31.72 41.47 65.13
C PRO A 705 -31.81 41.53 66.68
N ALA A 706 -30.62 41.54 67.31
CA ALA A 706 -30.20 42.26 68.53
C ALA A 706 -29.77 41.37 69.73
N PRO A 707 -28.97 41.89 70.68
CA PRO A 707 -27.65 42.52 70.49
C PRO A 707 -26.61 42.04 71.55
N ASP A 708 -25.43 42.66 71.51
CA ASP A 708 -24.48 42.94 72.60
C ASP A 708 -23.08 42.29 72.62
N ALA A 709 -22.11 43.23 72.64
CA ALA A 709 -20.96 43.34 73.51
C ALA A 709 -19.87 42.27 73.51
N SER A 710 -18.79 42.60 72.79
CA SER A 710 -17.39 42.62 73.25
C SER A 710 -16.94 41.65 74.34
N SER A 711 -16.01 40.76 73.98
CA SER A 711 -14.67 40.66 74.57
C SER A 711 -13.72 40.01 73.55
#